data_AF-A0A060HGW0-F1
#
_entry.id   AF-A0A060HGW0-F1
#
_cell.length_a   1.000
_cell.length_b   1.000
_cell.length_c   1.000
_cell.angle_alpha   90.00
_cell.angle_beta   90.00
_cell.angle_gamma   90.00
#
_symmetry.space_group_name_H-M   'P 1'
#
loop_
_entity.id
_entity.type
_entity.pdbx_description
1 polymer ?
#
loop_
_entity_poly.entity_id
_entity_poly.type
_entity_poly.pdbx_seq_one_letter_code
_entity_poly.pdbx_strand_id
1 'polypeptide(L)'
;MNSGLALTSHITSSVSESLVESNVSIERSFLTPLLRFNGETAAELVQNIVWFPNGTTLLSDNQGSRFAFTLDLAGSSFSLLSNSTVIDQRVTGRDYQYDIVWKPVRSSDGAVSKYKFDIVGTSANGHTIRLLLLGSGQELKVEGDRFLSLSQNYYSNSTYGSSGIGLDWSDATTAGQPVLYDSEGGTINVPVGKTFFIDPTTVSTISAVLSPGSSDYYEGERRQVRIGNNLFMFYFDGSNIVYRSSTDFGATWSGATSSGSGAVNGDAYRYTVTTENVSGTDYVTLLYYKASGSNTNFYGKRGNVSLTSITWSNETLLFSAANFASCGTSACAASVASADTSGNVYAAFRWIPSGATSYKYQIMNSTDGGLTWGTSLAQTDSGAGTRIEMFLTPLASGKMLFGYMRYFTDDIKYRVFDGSTWGSEITVSSIGATANTLKHVSADSDGVQKAYVAYLTGGNSGSIKIAKWNYTGSWLGTETADSTLSHTLPSITITADGVIHVYSLSGNRVYDTKKVLNSWQAPVNPFGTTFTSPAQLTAGSGYPMALWIEGSSSPFNLRFDKSDWDVDRDGVYSNWEANGIDSNWDGTADFTPAASNQNHKDIYVEIDYMQFHGMRSDSRNDVITAFANAPVSNPDSINGITLHLDLDEQLTHNDTTSWPSAFNTIKAASFGTVAERGVANHDNILNAKKKIYHYNVWIHERAGASGWSCGGS
;
A
#
# COMPACT_ATOMS: atom_id res chain seq x y z
N MET A 1 -3.50 -60.16 9.44
CA MET A 1 -4.80 -60.03 8.72
C MET A 1 -4.77 -58.67 8.04
N ASN A 2 -4.16 -58.57 6.86
CA ASN A 2 -4.84 -58.56 5.55
C ASN A 2 -6.13 -57.74 5.51
N SER A 3 -6.03 -56.53 4.98
CA SER A 3 -6.71 -56.15 3.73
C SER A 3 -6.22 -54.78 3.28
N GLY A 4 -5.37 -54.77 2.25
CA GLY A 4 -4.99 -53.56 1.53
C GLY A 4 -6.17 -53.02 0.74
N LEU A 5 -6.32 -51.70 0.74
CA LEU A 5 -7.14 -50.96 -0.22
C LEU A 5 -6.18 -50.27 -1.19
N ALA A 6 -6.38 -50.62 -2.44
CA ALA A 6 -5.48 -50.39 -3.55
C ALA A 6 -5.30 -48.89 -3.85
N LEU A 7 -4.04 -48.48 -4.02
CA LEU A 7 -3.71 -47.39 -4.93
C LEU A 7 -4.20 -47.79 -6.33
N THR A 8 -5.29 -47.18 -6.79
CA THR A 8 -5.52 -47.08 -8.23
C THR A 8 -4.52 -46.09 -8.78
N SER A 9 -3.43 -46.62 -9.32
CA SER A 9 -2.59 -45.90 -10.26
C SER A 9 -3.46 -45.51 -11.45
N HIS A 10 -3.75 -44.21 -11.59
CA HIS A 10 -4.15 -43.69 -12.89
C HIS A 10 -2.94 -43.79 -13.81
N ILE A 11 -2.88 -44.91 -14.53
CA ILE A 11 -2.17 -45.02 -15.79
C ILE A 11 -2.84 -43.99 -16.72
N THR A 12 -2.31 -42.77 -16.78
CA THR A 12 -2.57 -41.91 -17.95
C THR A 12 -1.72 -42.47 -19.07
N SER A 13 -2.28 -43.36 -19.88
CA SER A 13 -1.77 -43.54 -21.24
C SER A 13 -1.90 -42.18 -21.93
N SER A 14 -0.78 -41.50 -22.14
CA SER A 14 -0.75 -40.33 -23.02
C SER A 14 -0.93 -40.82 -24.45
N VAL A 15 -2.16 -41.12 -24.85
CA VAL A 15 -2.49 -41.19 -26.27
C VAL A 15 -2.29 -39.76 -26.77
N SER A 16 -1.26 -39.52 -27.58
CA SER A 16 -1.06 -38.21 -28.20
C SER A 16 -2.31 -37.91 -29.04
N GLU A 17 -3.07 -36.90 -28.63
CA GLU A 17 -4.25 -36.47 -29.38
C GLU A 17 -3.80 -36.07 -30.79
N SER A 18 -4.36 -36.74 -31.79
CA SER A 18 -4.03 -36.46 -33.19
C SER A 18 -4.59 -35.09 -33.59
N LEU A 19 -3.84 -34.37 -34.43
CA LEU A 19 -4.31 -33.10 -34.99
C LEU A 19 -5.48 -33.36 -35.95
N VAL A 20 -6.54 -32.56 -35.83
CA VAL A 20 -7.73 -32.61 -36.68
C VAL A 20 -7.81 -31.33 -37.51
N GLU A 21 -8.05 -31.46 -38.81
CA GLU A 21 -8.24 -30.33 -39.71
C GLU A 21 -9.57 -29.59 -39.40
N SER A 22 -9.51 -28.27 -39.37
CA SER A 22 -10.64 -27.39 -39.09
C SER A 22 -10.93 -26.48 -40.28
N ASN A 23 -12.20 -26.50 -40.73
CA ASN A 23 -12.71 -25.60 -41.77
C ASN A 23 -13.35 -24.32 -41.20
N VAL A 24 -13.28 -24.12 -39.88
CA VAL A 24 -13.76 -22.92 -39.18
C VAL A 24 -12.63 -22.31 -38.35
N SER A 25 -12.79 -21.05 -37.97
CA SER A 25 -11.82 -20.38 -37.10
C SER A 25 -11.74 -21.06 -35.74
N ILE A 26 -10.52 -21.12 -35.19
CA ILE A 26 -10.26 -21.63 -33.86
C ILE A 26 -9.88 -20.45 -32.98
N GLU A 27 -10.51 -20.33 -31.83
CA GLU A 27 -10.22 -19.31 -30.84
C GLU A 27 -9.66 -19.93 -29.56
N ARG A 28 -8.65 -19.28 -28.99
CA ARG A 28 -8.12 -19.57 -27.66
C ARG A 28 -7.94 -18.26 -26.90
N SER A 29 -8.30 -18.30 -25.63
CA SER A 29 -8.12 -17.20 -24.69
C SER A 29 -7.14 -17.58 -23.59
N PHE A 30 -6.38 -16.62 -23.10
CA PHE A 30 -5.51 -16.79 -21.93
C PHE A 30 -5.45 -15.49 -21.12
N LEU A 31 -5.08 -15.63 -19.85
CA LEU A 31 -5.06 -14.55 -18.87
C LEU A 31 -3.62 -14.20 -18.55
N THR A 32 -3.28 -12.92 -18.68
CA THR A 32 -1.97 -12.38 -18.31
C THR A 32 -2.15 -11.51 -17.07
N PRO A 33 -1.64 -11.92 -15.89
CA PRO A 33 -1.70 -11.09 -14.70
C PRO A 33 -1.02 -9.74 -14.95
N LEU A 34 -1.68 -8.65 -14.58
CA LEU A 34 -1.19 -7.29 -14.74
C LEU A 34 -0.80 -6.63 -13.41
N LEU A 35 -1.58 -6.94 -12.38
CA LEU A 35 -1.35 -6.52 -11.01
C LEU A 35 -1.63 -7.73 -10.12
N ARG A 36 -0.72 -7.95 -9.17
CA ARG A 36 -0.89 -8.90 -8.08
C ARG A 36 -1.00 -8.15 -6.76
N PHE A 37 -1.67 -8.77 -5.82
CA PHE A 37 -1.81 -8.31 -4.47
C PHE A 37 -1.39 -9.44 -3.53
N ASN A 38 -0.25 -9.27 -2.86
CA ASN A 38 0.43 -10.33 -2.10
C ASN A 38 0.61 -11.65 -2.89
N GLY A 39 0.82 -11.54 -4.20
CA GLY A 39 0.98 -12.69 -5.10
C GLY A 39 -0.32 -13.19 -5.74
N GLU A 40 -1.49 -12.80 -5.23
CA GLU A 40 -2.79 -13.14 -5.83
C GLU A 40 -3.10 -12.22 -7.03
N THR A 41 -3.66 -12.76 -8.11
CA THR A 41 -4.02 -11.94 -9.28
C THR A 41 -5.14 -10.96 -8.93
N ALA A 42 -4.83 -9.67 -9.01
CA ALA A 42 -5.74 -8.56 -8.70
C ALA A 42 -6.33 -7.89 -9.94
N ALA A 43 -5.58 -7.91 -11.05
CA ALA A 43 -6.04 -7.50 -12.37
C ALA A 43 -5.34 -8.35 -13.43
N GLU A 44 -6.04 -8.63 -14.52
CA GLU A 44 -5.55 -9.47 -15.61
C GLU A 44 -5.99 -8.91 -16.97
N LEU A 45 -5.16 -9.16 -17.98
CA LEU A 45 -5.48 -8.93 -19.38
C LEU A 45 -6.03 -10.22 -19.96
N VAL A 46 -7.19 -10.14 -20.61
CA VAL A 46 -7.71 -11.26 -21.41
C VAL A 46 -7.18 -11.08 -22.82
N GLN A 47 -6.41 -12.05 -23.30
CA GLN A 47 -5.90 -12.08 -24.66
C GLN A 47 -6.55 -13.20 -25.44
N ASN A 48 -6.91 -12.91 -26.70
CA ASN A 48 -7.50 -13.87 -27.62
C ASN A 48 -6.59 -14.02 -28.84
N ILE A 49 -6.41 -15.26 -29.28
CA ILE A 49 -5.82 -15.58 -30.57
C ILE A 49 -6.86 -16.35 -31.38
N VAL A 50 -7.13 -15.87 -32.58
CA VAL A 50 -8.04 -16.49 -33.54
C VAL A 50 -7.26 -16.89 -34.78
N TRP A 51 -7.23 -18.18 -35.08
CA TRP A 51 -6.64 -18.73 -36.30
C TRP A 51 -7.74 -19.02 -37.31
N PHE A 52 -7.62 -18.46 -38.51
CA PHE A 52 -8.61 -18.59 -39.57
C PHE A 52 -8.18 -19.62 -40.63
N PRO A 53 -9.13 -20.33 -41.27
CA PRO A 53 -8.85 -21.28 -42.35
C PRO A 53 -8.23 -20.68 -43.62
N ASN A 54 -8.09 -19.35 -43.70
CA ASN A 54 -7.46 -18.65 -44.83
C ASN A 54 -5.97 -18.28 -44.55
N GLY A 55 -5.37 -18.79 -43.47
CA GLY A 55 -4.00 -18.46 -43.09
C GLY A 55 -3.85 -17.17 -42.27
N THR A 56 -4.93 -16.47 -41.96
CA THR A 56 -4.89 -15.29 -41.08
C THR A 56 -4.86 -15.70 -39.61
N THR A 57 -4.06 -15.00 -38.81
CA THR A 57 -4.06 -15.06 -37.36
C THR A 57 -4.35 -13.67 -36.81
N LEU A 58 -5.39 -13.55 -35.97
CA LEU A 58 -5.77 -12.33 -35.27
C LEU A 58 -5.41 -12.48 -33.79
N LEU A 59 -4.72 -11.48 -33.26
CA LEU A 59 -4.46 -11.30 -31.84
C LEU A 59 -5.25 -10.09 -31.35
N SER A 60 -5.92 -10.21 -30.22
CA SER A 60 -6.64 -9.11 -29.58
C SER A 60 -6.59 -9.19 -28.06
N ASP A 61 -6.87 -8.07 -27.39
CA ASP A 61 -7.06 -8.01 -25.95
C ASP A 61 -8.38 -7.32 -25.57
N ASN A 62 -8.73 -7.39 -24.28
CA ASN A 62 -9.89 -6.70 -23.71
C ASN A 62 -9.66 -5.20 -23.44
N GLN A 63 -8.50 -4.64 -23.80
CA GLN A 63 -8.20 -3.20 -23.77
C GLN A 63 -8.37 -2.53 -25.16
N GLY A 64 -8.74 -3.32 -26.19
CA GLY A 64 -9.00 -2.82 -27.55
C GLY A 64 -7.80 -2.85 -28.47
N SER A 65 -6.63 -3.34 -28.02
CA SER A 65 -5.48 -3.57 -28.89
C SER A 65 -5.77 -4.79 -29.76
N ARG A 66 -5.44 -4.69 -31.05
CA ARG A 66 -5.60 -5.81 -31.98
C ARG A 66 -4.66 -5.72 -33.15
N PHE A 67 -4.12 -6.86 -33.53
CA PHE A 67 -3.25 -6.99 -34.68
C PHE A 67 -3.57 -8.29 -35.42
N ALA A 68 -3.52 -8.28 -36.74
CA ALA A 68 -3.66 -9.48 -37.53
C ALA A 68 -2.54 -9.58 -38.57
N PHE A 69 -2.03 -10.79 -38.77
CA PHE A 69 -1.17 -11.10 -39.89
C PHE A 69 -1.77 -12.23 -40.70
N THR A 70 -1.42 -12.28 -41.98
CA THR A 70 -1.80 -13.39 -42.86
C THR A 70 -0.57 -13.98 -43.54
N LEU A 71 -0.62 -15.28 -43.80
CA LEU A 71 0.44 -15.98 -44.52
C LEU A 71 0.35 -15.66 -46.01
N ASP A 72 1.50 -15.44 -46.65
CA ASP A 72 1.56 -15.39 -48.11
C ASP A 72 1.36 -16.80 -48.70
N LEU A 73 0.15 -17.07 -49.19
CA LEU A 73 -0.23 -18.38 -49.73
C LEU A 73 -0.08 -18.48 -51.25
N ALA A 74 0.58 -17.52 -51.91
CA ALA A 74 0.72 -17.52 -53.36
C ALA A 74 1.39 -18.81 -53.88
N GLY A 75 0.62 -19.65 -54.59
CA GLY A 75 1.11 -20.90 -55.17
C GLY A 75 1.20 -22.08 -54.21
N SER A 76 0.54 -22.00 -53.05
CA SER A 76 0.56 -23.03 -52.00
C SER A 76 -0.84 -23.42 -51.53
N SER A 77 -0.97 -24.60 -50.92
CA SER A 77 -2.17 -25.02 -50.20
C SER A 77 -1.99 -24.81 -48.69
N PHE A 78 -3.08 -24.53 -47.99
CA PHE A 78 -3.11 -24.30 -46.55
C PHE A 78 -4.11 -25.23 -45.85
N SER A 79 -3.73 -25.76 -44.70
CA SER A 79 -4.60 -26.50 -43.80
C SER A 79 -4.42 -26.00 -42.37
N LEU A 80 -5.53 -25.73 -41.68
CA LEU A 80 -5.53 -25.39 -40.25
C LEU A 80 -5.86 -26.65 -39.46
N LEU A 81 -4.92 -27.15 -38.67
CA LEU A 81 -5.13 -28.33 -37.83
C LEU A 81 -5.04 -27.95 -36.34
N SER A 82 -5.73 -28.71 -35.48
CA SER A 82 -5.68 -28.47 -34.04
C SER A 82 -5.97 -29.71 -33.22
N ASN A 83 -5.57 -29.64 -31.95
CA ASN A 83 -6.03 -30.51 -30.88
C ASN A 83 -6.23 -29.67 -29.59
N SER A 84 -6.34 -30.31 -28.42
CA SER A 84 -6.51 -29.59 -27.15
C SER A 84 -5.31 -28.72 -26.74
N THR A 85 -4.11 -28.95 -27.31
CA THR A 85 -2.86 -28.32 -26.87
C THR A 85 -2.07 -27.61 -27.97
N VAL A 86 -2.34 -27.88 -29.24
CA VAL A 86 -1.55 -27.38 -30.39
C VAL A 86 -2.48 -26.88 -31.48
N ILE A 87 -2.10 -25.76 -32.10
CA ILE A 87 -2.62 -25.31 -33.39
C ILE A 87 -1.50 -25.42 -34.41
N ASP A 88 -1.78 -26.00 -35.56
CA ASP A 88 -0.84 -26.18 -36.66
C ASP A 88 -1.39 -25.51 -37.92
N GLN A 89 -0.71 -24.47 -38.37
CA GLN A 89 -0.98 -23.78 -39.63
C GLN A 89 -0.01 -24.34 -40.69
N ARG A 90 -0.47 -25.34 -41.44
CA ARG A 90 0.34 -26.06 -42.42
C ARG A 90 0.25 -25.42 -43.80
N VAL A 91 1.40 -25.18 -44.42
CA VAL A 91 1.53 -24.67 -45.78
C VAL A 91 2.34 -25.65 -46.63
N THR A 92 1.78 -26.04 -47.77
CA THR A 92 2.45 -26.93 -48.74
C THR A 92 2.56 -26.24 -50.10
N GLY A 93 3.79 -25.96 -50.52
CA GLY A 93 4.11 -25.44 -51.85
C GLY A 93 4.75 -26.51 -52.74
N ARG A 94 5.20 -26.12 -53.94
CA ARG A 94 5.84 -27.04 -54.89
C ARG A 94 7.17 -27.63 -54.37
N ASP A 95 8.01 -26.80 -53.75
CA ASP A 95 9.39 -27.15 -53.35
C ASP A 95 9.66 -26.94 -51.84
N TYR A 96 8.61 -26.72 -51.06
CA TYR A 96 8.68 -26.48 -49.62
C TYR A 96 7.41 -26.94 -48.90
N GLN A 97 7.59 -27.37 -47.65
CA GLN A 97 6.50 -27.56 -46.70
C GLN A 97 6.95 -27.00 -45.35
N TYR A 98 6.10 -26.20 -44.72
CA TYR A 98 6.32 -25.72 -43.37
C TYR A 98 5.00 -25.64 -42.58
N ASP A 99 5.15 -25.82 -41.27
CA ASP A 99 4.09 -25.79 -40.28
C ASP A 99 4.42 -24.65 -39.29
N ILE A 100 3.45 -23.78 -39.02
CA ILE A 100 3.51 -22.83 -37.89
C ILE A 100 2.77 -23.46 -36.73
N VAL A 101 3.54 -24.00 -35.78
CA VAL A 101 3.03 -24.80 -34.67
C VAL A 101 2.94 -23.94 -33.41
N TRP A 102 1.72 -23.57 -33.04
CA TRP A 102 1.42 -22.82 -31.84
C TRP A 102 1.27 -23.73 -30.63
N LYS A 103 1.95 -23.37 -29.54
CA LYS A 103 1.95 -24.12 -28.28
C LYS A 103 1.69 -23.17 -27.11
N PRO A 104 0.85 -23.56 -26.13
CA PRO A 104 0.72 -22.83 -24.89
C PRO A 104 1.99 -23.00 -24.06
N VAL A 105 2.48 -21.90 -23.51
CA VAL A 105 3.40 -21.89 -22.39
C VAL A 105 2.56 -21.80 -21.13
N ARG A 106 2.83 -22.69 -20.17
CA ARG A 106 2.07 -22.77 -18.93
C ARG A 106 2.90 -22.27 -17.75
N SER A 107 2.27 -21.55 -16.83
CA SER A 107 2.84 -21.20 -15.54
C SER A 107 2.94 -22.43 -14.63
N SER A 108 3.61 -22.28 -13.48
CA SER A 108 3.83 -23.34 -12.49
C SER A 108 2.54 -23.95 -11.92
N ASP A 109 1.43 -23.22 -12.01
CA ASP A 109 0.08 -23.64 -11.62
C ASP A 109 -0.70 -24.34 -12.76
N GLY A 110 -0.09 -24.49 -13.94
CA GLY A 110 -0.68 -25.13 -15.12
C GLY A 110 -1.57 -24.22 -15.98
N ALA A 111 -1.81 -22.96 -15.60
CA ALA A 111 -2.54 -22.00 -16.42
C ALA A 111 -1.73 -21.63 -17.66
N VAL A 112 -2.40 -21.32 -18.78
CA VAL A 112 -1.71 -20.82 -19.99
C VAL A 112 -1.34 -19.36 -19.76
N SER A 113 -0.05 -19.05 -19.75
CA SER A 113 0.47 -17.71 -19.50
C SER A 113 0.78 -16.94 -20.79
N LYS A 114 1.14 -17.65 -21.85
CA LYS A 114 1.28 -17.13 -23.22
C LYS A 114 1.16 -18.27 -24.22
N TYR A 115 0.98 -17.93 -25.49
CA TYR A 115 1.29 -18.85 -26.60
C TYR A 115 2.69 -18.55 -27.12
N LYS A 116 3.27 -19.49 -27.84
CA LYS A 116 4.44 -19.29 -28.68
C LYS A 116 4.23 -20.07 -29.97
N PHE A 117 4.87 -19.69 -31.06
CA PHE A 117 4.86 -20.54 -32.25
C PHE A 117 6.25 -20.89 -32.74
N ASP A 118 6.38 -22.14 -33.16
CA ASP A 118 7.56 -22.70 -33.79
C ASP A 118 7.30 -22.83 -35.29
N ILE A 119 8.32 -22.60 -36.11
CA ILE A 119 8.26 -22.87 -37.54
C ILE A 119 9.08 -24.12 -37.83
N VAL A 120 8.42 -25.14 -38.36
CA VAL A 120 9.01 -26.45 -38.62
C VAL A 120 8.78 -26.81 -40.08
N GLY A 121 9.83 -27.22 -40.79
CA GLY A 121 9.68 -27.55 -42.20
C GLY A 121 11.00 -27.61 -42.96
N THR A 122 10.92 -28.00 -44.22
CA THR A 122 12.06 -28.11 -45.13
C THR A 122 11.76 -27.39 -46.44
N SER A 123 12.79 -26.75 -47.00
CA SER A 123 12.74 -26.15 -48.33
C SER A 123 13.97 -26.57 -49.14
N ALA A 124 13.76 -27.10 -50.34
CA ALA A 124 14.85 -27.58 -51.21
C ALA A 124 15.72 -26.42 -51.76
N ASN A 125 15.14 -25.23 -51.92
CA ASN A 125 15.79 -24.07 -52.54
C ASN A 125 15.93 -22.86 -51.58
N GLY A 126 15.70 -23.08 -50.28
CA GLY A 126 15.47 -21.99 -49.33
C GLY A 126 14.08 -21.38 -49.54
N HIS A 127 13.39 -21.06 -48.45
CA HIS A 127 12.10 -20.36 -48.50
C HIS A 127 12.02 -19.38 -47.34
N THR A 128 11.35 -18.25 -47.56
CA THR A 128 11.12 -17.24 -46.54
C THR A 128 9.61 -17.05 -46.44
N ILE A 129 9.08 -17.32 -45.25
CA ILE A 129 7.69 -17.04 -44.90
C ILE A 129 7.55 -15.53 -44.80
N ARG A 130 6.51 -15.01 -45.44
CA ARG A 130 6.10 -13.61 -45.33
C ARG A 130 4.84 -13.54 -44.49
N LEU A 131 4.96 -12.94 -43.31
CA LEU A 131 3.80 -12.57 -42.52
C LEU A 131 3.36 -11.18 -42.97
N LEU A 132 2.26 -11.09 -43.72
CA LEU A 132 1.70 -9.82 -44.16
C LEU A 132 0.92 -9.20 -43.01
N LEU A 133 1.39 -8.07 -42.51
CA LEU A 133 0.70 -7.34 -41.45
C LEU A 133 -0.55 -6.68 -42.04
N LEU A 134 -1.73 -7.01 -41.52
CA LEU A 134 -3.00 -6.45 -41.99
C LEU A 134 -3.24 -5.11 -41.26
N GLY A 135 -3.44 -4.04 -42.02
CA GLY A 135 -3.76 -2.72 -41.48
C GLY A 135 -5.11 -2.73 -40.74
N SER A 136 -5.08 -2.70 -39.41
CA SER A 136 -6.27 -2.75 -38.54
C SER A 136 -6.84 -1.36 -38.20
N GLY A 137 -6.30 -0.31 -38.81
CA GLY A 137 -6.48 1.10 -38.43
C GLY A 137 -5.61 1.52 -37.23
N GLN A 138 -4.91 0.60 -36.58
CA GLN A 138 -4.03 0.86 -35.43
C GLN A 138 -2.61 1.25 -35.89
N GLU A 139 -1.89 2.00 -35.05
CA GLU A 139 -0.46 2.32 -35.30
C GLU A 139 0.41 1.10 -34.97
N LEU A 140 1.35 0.77 -35.86
CA LEU A 140 2.36 -0.26 -35.65
C LEU A 140 3.68 0.40 -35.28
N LYS A 141 4.17 0.09 -34.08
CA LYS A 141 5.47 0.56 -33.59
C LYS A 141 6.47 -0.60 -33.61
N VAL A 142 7.54 -0.46 -34.38
CA VAL A 142 8.62 -1.45 -34.44
C VAL A 142 9.78 -0.99 -33.56
N GLU A 143 10.29 -1.89 -32.73
CA GLU A 143 11.31 -1.62 -31.73
C GLU A 143 12.40 -2.70 -31.78
N GLY A 144 13.30 -2.62 -32.75
CA GLY A 144 14.36 -3.61 -32.93
C GLY A 144 13.80 -4.97 -33.35
N ASP A 145 13.79 -5.93 -32.41
CA ASP A 145 13.40 -7.32 -32.58
C ASP A 145 11.96 -7.63 -32.11
N ARG A 146 11.12 -6.60 -32.01
CA ARG A 146 9.68 -6.72 -31.78
C ARG A 146 8.87 -5.67 -32.53
N PHE A 147 7.57 -5.92 -32.68
CA PHE A 147 6.60 -4.85 -32.99
C PHE A 147 5.43 -4.88 -32.01
N LEU A 148 4.74 -3.75 -31.88
CA LEU A 148 3.53 -3.57 -31.09
C LEU A 148 2.45 -2.87 -31.92
N SER A 149 1.21 -3.36 -31.84
CA SER A 149 0.03 -2.65 -32.33
C SER A 149 -0.63 -1.89 -31.20
N LEU A 150 -0.74 -0.57 -31.37
CA LEU A 150 -1.16 0.36 -30.32
C LEU A 150 -2.63 0.72 -30.45
N SER A 151 -3.35 0.79 -29.33
CA SER A 151 -4.75 1.23 -29.33
C SER A 151 -4.89 2.67 -29.89
N GLN A 152 -5.81 2.91 -30.84
CA GLN A 152 -6.05 4.22 -31.47
C GLN A 152 -6.40 5.37 -30.50
N ASN A 153 -6.78 5.08 -29.25
CA ASN A 153 -7.18 6.08 -28.26
C ASN A 153 -6.01 6.72 -27.48
N TYR A 154 -4.76 6.41 -27.83
CA TYR A 154 -3.59 6.80 -27.03
C TYR A 154 -2.66 7.83 -27.69
N TYR A 155 -3.20 8.77 -28.47
CA TYR A 155 -2.49 10.01 -28.82
C TYR A 155 -2.56 11.02 -27.67
N SER A 156 -2.04 10.66 -26.50
CA SER A 156 -1.58 11.68 -25.55
C SER A 156 -0.09 11.90 -25.80
N ASN A 157 0.31 13.16 -25.85
CA ASN A 157 1.70 13.59 -26.07
C ASN A 157 2.61 13.27 -24.86
N SER A 158 2.30 12.22 -24.09
CA SER A 158 3.02 11.81 -22.90
C SER A 158 4.01 10.71 -23.24
N THR A 159 5.25 10.90 -22.81
CA THR A 159 6.39 10.01 -22.96
C THR A 159 6.26 8.67 -22.19
N TYR A 160 5.06 8.32 -21.73
CA TYR A 160 4.79 7.16 -20.88
C TYR A 160 4.07 6.04 -21.66
N GLY A 161 4.83 5.00 -21.99
CA GLY A 161 4.35 3.62 -22.22
C GLY A 161 3.37 3.41 -23.37
N SER A 162 3.88 3.03 -24.54
CA SER A 162 3.06 2.45 -25.61
C SER A 162 2.46 1.12 -25.15
N SER A 163 1.14 1.04 -25.06
CA SER A 163 0.42 -0.21 -24.78
C SER A 163 -0.07 -0.86 -26.06
N GLY A 164 0.05 -2.18 -26.12
CA GLY A 164 -0.30 -2.91 -27.31
C GLY A 164 -0.04 -4.40 -27.22
N ILE A 165 -0.52 -5.08 -28.26
CA ILE A 165 -0.27 -6.49 -28.51
C ILE A 165 0.59 -6.61 -29.77
N GLY A 166 1.53 -7.55 -29.79
CA GLY A 166 2.44 -7.68 -30.93
C GLY A 166 3.20 -8.99 -30.94
N LEU A 167 4.29 -9.04 -31.71
CA LEU A 167 5.19 -10.19 -31.76
C LEU A 167 6.59 -9.77 -31.32
N ASP A 168 7.26 -10.65 -30.59
CA ASP A 168 8.63 -10.56 -30.13
C ASP A 168 9.42 -11.76 -30.68
N TRP A 169 10.53 -11.47 -31.35
CA TRP A 169 11.44 -12.47 -31.94
C TRP A 169 12.90 -12.23 -31.47
N SER A 170 13.07 -11.65 -30.29
CA SER A 170 14.38 -11.34 -29.70
C SER A 170 15.25 -12.58 -29.48
N ASP A 171 14.64 -13.71 -29.14
CA ASP A 171 15.28 -15.02 -29.06
C ASP A 171 15.78 -15.54 -30.41
N ALA A 172 15.02 -15.34 -31.49
CA ALA A 172 15.43 -15.66 -32.85
C ALA A 172 16.66 -14.82 -33.26
N THR A 173 16.63 -13.52 -32.95
CA THR A 173 17.75 -12.60 -33.18
C THR A 173 18.99 -13.04 -32.40
N THR A 174 18.83 -13.39 -31.12
CA THR A 174 19.92 -13.89 -30.25
C THR A 174 20.50 -15.21 -30.75
N ALA A 175 19.67 -16.08 -31.34
CA ALA A 175 20.08 -17.32 -31.97
C ALA A 175 20.73 -17.13 -33.36
N GLY A 176 20.94 -15.88 -33.79
CA GLY A 176 21.55 -15.53 -35.07
C GLY A 176 20.65 -15.79 -36.29
N GLN A 177 19.33 -15.82 -36.10
CA GLN A 177 18.38 -15.98 -37.19
C GLN A 177 18.09 -14.63 -37.87
N PRO A 178 18.09 -14.55 -39.21
CA PRO A 178 17.84 -13.30 -39.92
C PRO A 178 16.32 -13.06 -40.06
N VAL A 179 15.63 -12.79 -38.95
CA VAL A 179 14.24 -12.31 -38.96
C VAL A 179 14.27 -10.80 -39.23
N LEU A 180 13.61 -10.37 -40.32
CA LEU A 180 13.64 -8.98 -40.77
C LEU A 180 12.23 -8.42 -40.92
N TYR A 181 12.01 -7.25 -40.34
CA TYR A 181 10.83 -6.43 -40.61
C TYR A 181 11.09 -5.52 -41.81
N ASP A 182 10.25 -5.64 -42.84
CA ASP A 182 10.23 -4.76 -44.01
C ASP A 182 9.10 -3.73 -43.84
N SER A 183 9.47 -2.49 -43.57
CA SER A 183 8.54 -1.38 -43.36
C SER A 183 7.85 -0.89 -44.63
N GLU A 184 8.43 -1.10 -45.81
CA GLU A 184 7.81 -0.69 -47.09
C GLU A 184 6.73 -1.69 -47.51
N GLY A 185 7.01 -2.99 -47.31
CA GLY A 185 6.06 -4.06 -47.58
C GLY A 185 5.08 -4.35 -46.45
N GLY A 186 5.33 -3.87 -45.23
CA GLY A 186 4.57 -4.24 -44.04
C GLY A 186 4.63 -5.74 -43.78
N THR A 187 5.82 -6.35 -43.92
CA THR A 187 6.00 -7.80 -43.79
C THR A 187 7.08 -8.17 -42.79
N ILE A 188 6.89 -9.31 -42.13
CA ILE A 188 7.96 -9.98 -41.37
C ILE A 188 8.42 -11.18 -42.18
N ASN A 189 9.72 -11.21 -42.48
CA ASN A 189 10.37 -12.23 -43.28
C ASN A 189 11.06 -13.23 -42.37
N VAL A 190 10.68 -14.50 -42.49
CA VAL A 190 11.13 -15.60 -41.64
C VAL A 190 11.68 -16.75 -42.49
N PRO A 191 12.96 -17.11 -42.38
CA PRO A 191 13.53 -18.25 -43.10
C PRO A 191 12.95 -19.60 -42.63
N VAL A 192 12.70 -20.52 -43.57
CA VAL A 192 12.30 -21.91 -43.30
C VAL A 192 13.55 -22.78 -43.07
N GLY A 193 13.47 -23.73 -42.12
CA GLY A 193 14.48 -24.78 -41.93
C GLY A 193 15.35 -24.64 -40.67
N LYS A 194 15.03 -23.71 -39.77
CA LYS A 194 15.65 -23.58 -38.45
C LYS A 194 14.56 -23.34 -37.39
N THR A 195 14.68 -24.00 -36.24
CA THR A 195 13.73 -23.84 -35.13
C THR A 195 14.13 -22.63 -34.29
N PHE A 196 13.22 -21.68 -34.16
CA PHE A 196 13.32 -20.55 -33.26
C PHE A 196 11.91 -20.18 -32.77
N PHE A 197 11.86 -19.35 -31.75
CA PHE A 197 10.62 -18.99 -31.07
C PHE A 197 10.17 -17.60 -31.55
N ILE A 198 8.87 -17.40 -31.66
CA ILE A 198 8.25 -16.07 -31.74
C ILE A 198 7.12 -16.06 -30.73
N ASP A 199 7.12 -15.04 -29.88
CA ASP A 199 6.17 -14.87 -28.80
C ASP A 199 5.16 -13.76 -29.16
N PRO A 200 3.85 -14.02 -29.09
CA PRO A 200 2.87 -12.99 -28.76
C PRO A 200 3.35 -12.22 -27.53
N THR A 201 3.67 -10.94 -27.74
CA THR A 201 4.11 -10.04 -26.68
C THR A 201 3.01 -9.06 -26.36
N THR A 202 2.98 -8.66 -25.11
CA THR A 202 1.97 -7.75 -24.56
C THR A 202 2.69 -6.68 -23.78
N VAL A 203 2.42 -5.42 -24.12
CA VAL A 203 2.77 -4.29 -23.27
C VAL A 203 1.46 -3.72 -22.74
N SER A 204 1.18 -3.94 -21.47
CA SER A 204 -0.06 -3.46 -20.84
C SER A 204 0.11 -2.06 -20.22
N THR A 205 -1.00 -1.32 -20.13
CA THR A 205 -1.11 0.03 -19.53
C THR A 205 -1.31 0.04 -18.01
N ILE A 206 -1.54 -1.09 -17.33
CA ILE A 206 -1.78 -1.02 -15.89
C ILE A 206 -0.49 -0.60 -15.19
N SER A 207 -0.42 0.69 -14.93
CA SER A 207 0.52 1.33 -14.02
C SER A 207 -0.12 1.32 -12.65
N ALA A 208 0.20 0.30 -11.87
CA ALA A 208 -0.09 0.34 -10.45
C ALA A 208 0.93 1.28 -9.80
N VAL A 209 0.45 2.38 -9.23
CA VAL A 209 1.30 3.33 -8.52
C VAL A 209 0.78 3.52 -7.12
N LEU A 210 1.67 3.24 -6.18
CA LEU A 210 1.48 3.40 -4.77
C LEU A 210 2.01 4.75 -4.30
N SER A 211 3.29 5.02 -4.53
CA SER A 211 3.99 6.25 -4.12
C SER A 211 4.99 6.66 -5.19
N PRO A 212 5.63 7.84 -5.07
CA PRO A 212 6.83 8.12 -5.84
C PRO A 212 7.90 7.02 -5.66
N GLY A 213 8.69 6.79 -6.70
CA GLY A 213 9.77 5.81 -6.68
C GLY A 213 11.01 6.31 -5.92
N SER A 214 11.92 5.42 -5.53
CA SER A 214 13.14 5.76 -4.76
C SER A 214 14.10 6.75 -5.45
N SER A 215 13.95 6.96 -6.74
CA SER A 215 14.72 7.92 -7.53
C SER A 215 14.03 9.28 -7.74
N ASP A 216 12.79 9.45 -7.26
CA ASP A 216 12.01 10.70 -7.36
C ASP A 216 11.80 11.32 -5.97
N TYR A 217 11.40 12.57 -5.90
CA TYR A 217 11.13 13.29 -4.66
C TYR A 217 10.03 12.61 -3.83
N TYR A 218 10.12 12.62 -2.50
CA TYR A 218 9.18 11.90 -1.64
C TYR A 218 8.74 12.77 -0.45
N GLU A 219 7.44 12.83 -0.22
CA GLU A 219 6.82 13.72 0.78
C GLU A 219 6.03 12.94 1.84
N GLY A 220 6.29 11.63 1.95
CA GLY A 220 5.69 10.80 2.99
C GLY A 220 4.20 10.62 2.79
N GLU A 221 3.73 10.69 1.54
CA GLU A 221 2.31 10.73 1.26
C GLU A 221 1.64 9.43 1.74
N ARG A 222 0.50 9.55 2.44
CA ARG A 222 -0.20 8.42 3.05
C ARG A 222 -1.08 7.72 2.01
N ARG A 223 -1.03 6.38 2.00
CA ARG A 223 -1.88 5.53 1.13
C ARG A 223 -2.69 4.52 1.89
N GLN A 224 -2.65 4.61 3.21
CA GLN A 224 -3.25 3.60 4.04
C GLN A 224 -3.62 4.20 5.37
N VAL A 225 -4.82 3.83 5.83
CA VAL A 225 -5.41 4.35 7.05
C VAL A 225 -6.07 3.21 7.81
N ARG A 226 -6.11 3.35 9.14
CA ARG A 226 -6.86 2.46 10.03
C ARG A 226 -8.06 3.24 10.55
N ILE A 227 -9.24 2.65 10.45
CA ILE A 227 -10.49 3.24 10.95
C ILE A 227 -11.19 2.18 11.78
N GLY A 228 -11.27 2.40 13.09
CA GLY A 228 -11.61 1.35 14.04
C GLY A 228 -10.66 0.15 13.92
N ASN A 229 -11.22 -1.04 13.66
CA ASN A 229 -10.46 -2.28 13.45
C ASN A 229 -10.22 -2.61 11.97
N ASN A 230 -10.66 -1.74 11.06
CA ASN A 230 -10.56 -1.99 9.63
C ASN A 230 -9.38 -1.23 9.03
N LEU A 231 -8.68 -1.89 8.11
CA LEU A 231 -7.62 -1.28 7.32
C LEU A 231 -8.18 -0.91 5.95
N PHE A 232 -7.79 0.25 5.45
CA PHE A 232 -8.08 0.70 4.10
C PHE A 232 -6.77 1.06 3.40
N MET A 233 -6.56 0.45 2.24
CA MET A 233 -5.37 0.65 1.42
C MET A 233 -5.78 1.27 0.10
N PHE A 234 -5.02 2.27 -0.36
CA PHE A 234 -5.25 3.01 -1.60
C PHE A 234 -4.08 2.85 -2.56
N TYR A 235 -4.38 2.69 -3.85
CA TYR A 235 -3.40 2.72 -4.93
C TYR A 235 -4.04 3.27 -6.21
N PHE A 236 -3.23 3.82 -7.11
CA PHE A 236 -3.70 4.20 -8.44
C PHE A 236 -3.56 3.00 -9.38
N ASP A 237 -4.62 2.62 -10.07
CA ASP A 237 -4.64 1.43 -10.95
C ASP A 237 -4.35 1.74 -12.43
N GLY A 238 -4.00 2.98 -12.75
CA GLY A 238 -3.86 3.48 -14.12
C GLY A 238 -5.05 4.33 -14.59
N SER A 239 -6.22 4.19 -13.95
CA SER A 239 -7.45 4.90 -14.30
C SER A 239 -8.07 5.66 -13.14
N ASN A 240 -8.09 5.07 -11.94
CA ASN A 240 -8.66 5.65 -10.73
C ASN A 240 -7.76 5.38 -9.54
N ILE A 241 -7.89 6.21 -8.51
CA ILE A 241 -7.49 5.84 -7.17
C ILE A 241 -8.53 4.84 -6.67
N VAL A 242 -8.09 3.63 -6.38
CA VAL A 242 -8.92 2.55 -5.88
C VAL A 242 -8.53 2.21 -4.45
N TYR A 243 -9.43 1.57 -3.71
CA TYR A 243 -9.14 1.06 -2.38
C TYR A 243 -9.52 -0.40 -2.21
N ARG A 244 -8.86 -1.05 -1.24
CA ARG A 244 -9.25 -2.34 -0.68
C ARG A 244 -9.41 -2.19 0.83
N SER A 245 -10.24 -3.02 1.43
CA SER A 245 -10.45 -3.06 2.88
C SER A 245 -10.14 -4.43 3.47
N SER A 246 -9.76 -4.45 4.75
CA SER A 246 -9.51 -5.66 5.53
C SER A 246 -10.10 -5.52 6.93
N THR A 247 -10.71 -6.59 7.43
CA THR A 247 -11.31 -6.70 8.77
C THR A 247 -10.51 -7.59 9.72
N ASP A 248 -9.44 -8.21 9.22
CA ASP A 248 -8.61 -9.20 9.92
C ASP A 248 -7.14 -8.76 9.94
N PHE A 249 -6.95 -7.45 10.09
CA PHE A 249 -5.62 -6.80 10.20
C PHE A 249 -4.69 -7.10 9.04
N GLY A 250 -5.26 -7.18 7.84
CA GLY A 250 -4.57 -7.41 6.59
C GLY A 250 -4.47 -8.87 6.19
N ALA A 251 -4.90 -9.86 7.00
CA ALA A 251 -4.77 -11.26 6.58
C ALA A 251 -5.54 -11.58 5.29
N THR A 252 -6.70 -10.95 5.08
CA THR A 252 -7.47 -10.99 3.84
C THR A 252 -7.91 -9.59 3.44
N TRP A 253 -8.11 -9.39 2.13
CA TRP A 253 -8.50 -8.10 1.56
C TRP A 253 -9.66 -8.23 0.59
N SER A 254 -10.51 -7.21 0.56
CA SER A 254 -11.57 -7.09 -0.42
C SER A 254 -11.03 -6.98 -1.85
N GLY A 255 -11.95 -7.13 -2.83
CA GLY A 255 -11.71 -6.65 -4.18
C GLY A 255 -11.50 -5.13 -4.22
N ALA A 256 -10.85 -4.65 -5.28
CA ALA A 256 -10.59 -3.22 -5.47
C ALA A 256 -11.90 -2.46 -5.77
N THR A 257 -12.12 -1.34 -5.09
CA THR A 257 -13.27 -0.45 -5.28
C THR A 257 -12.80 0.93 -5.71
N SER A 258 -13.37 1.47 -6.78
CA SER A 258 -13.00 2.80 -7.29
C SER A 258 -13.49 3.93 -6.39
N SER A 259 -12.67 4.96 -6.22
CA SER A 259 -13.11 6.23 -5.65
C SER A 259 -13.88 7.12 -6.64
N GLY A 260 -13.85 6.79 -7.93
CA GLY A 260 -14.34 7.67 -8.99
C GLY A 260 -13.52 8.96 -9.15
N SER A 261 -12.23 8.93 -8.79
CA SER A 261 -11.31 10.06 -8.97
C SER A 261 -11.07 10.39 -10.45
N GLY A 262 -11.20 9.39 -11.32
CA GLY A 262 -10.67 9.43 -12.68
C GLY A 262 -9.14 9.48 -12.68
N ALA A 263 -8.58 9.71 -13.88
CA ALA A 263 -7.14 9.73 -14.08
C ALA A 263 -6.51 10.92 -13.35
N VAL A 264 -5.51 10.64 -12.51
CA VAL A 264 -4.73 11.67 -11.82
C VAL A 264 -3.49 12.05 -12.64
N ASN A 265 -2.99 13.28 -12.43
CA ASN A 265 -1.95 13.83 -13.29
C ASN A 265 -0.58 13.15 -13.10
N GLY A 266 0.22 13.11 -14.16
CA GLY A 266 1.42 12.26 -14.28
C GLY A 266 2.68 12.71 -13.55
N ASP A 267 2.62 13.68 -12.62
CA ASP A 267 3.79 14.05 -11.80
C ASP A 267 3.99 13.02 -10.67
N ALA A 268 4.26 11.77 -11.06
CA ALA A 268 4.37 10.57 -10.22
C ALA A 268 3.09 10.14 -9.46
N TYR A 269 1.91 10.49 -9.99
CA TYR A 269 0.61 10.11 -9.41
C TYR A 269 0.52 10.43 -7.91
N ARG A 270 1.00 11.61 -7.50
CA ARG A 270 0.98 12.01 -6.08
C ARG A 270 -0.43 12.40 -5.69
N TYR A 271 -0.89 11.79 -4.62
CA TYR A 271 -2.10 12.13 -3.90
C TYR A 271 -1.83 11.81 -2.43
N THR A 272 -2.76 12.08 -1.54
CA THR A 272 -2.68 11.55 -0.18
C THR A 272 -4.08 11.30 0.34
N VAL A 273 -4.17 10.42 1.34
CA VAL A 273 -5.38 10.25 2.14
C VAL A 273 -5.12 10.75 3.56
N THR A 274 -6.17 11.18 4.23
CA THR A 274 -6.21 11.42 5.67
C THR A 274 -7.57 10.96 6.20
N THR A 275 -7.65 10.77 7.50
CA THR A 275 -8.89 10.39 8.19
C THR A 275 -9.24 11.37 9.27
N GLU A 276 -10.53 11.45 9.56
CA GLU A 276 -11.07 12.31 10.58
C GLU A 276 -12.39 11.74 11.11
N ASN A 277 -12.67 11.98 12.39
CA ASN A 277 -13.96 11.66 13.00
C ASN A 277 -14.73 12.97 13.25
N VAL A 278 -15.89 13.11 12.62
CA VAL A 278 -16.75 14.28 12.82
C VAL A 278 -18.05 13.81 13.46
N SER A 279 -18.25 14.20 14.73
CA SER A 279 -19.44 13.85 15.52
C SER A 279 -19.73 12.34 15.56
N GLY A 280 -18.70 11.50 15.73
CA GLY A 280 -18.83 10.05 15.82
C GLY A 280 -18.90 9.33 14.47
N THR A 281 -18.82 10.05 13.34
CA THR A 281 -18.75 9.43 12.01
C THR A 281 -17.34 9.57 11.44
N ASP A 282 -16.78 8.45 10.99
CA ASP A 282 -15.45 8.41 10.38
C ASP A 282 -15.52 8.74 8.88
N TYR A 283 -14.59 9.59 8.46
CA TYR A 283 -14.41 10.00 7.08
C TYR A 283 -12.98 9.74 6.62
N VAL A 284 -12.86 9.46 5.33
CA VAL A 284 -11.59 9.51 4.59
C VAL A 284 -11.66 10.70 3.65
N THR A 285 -10.65 11.55 3.69
CA THR A 285 -10.50 12.62 2.71
C THR A 285 -9.38 12.26 1.74
N LEU A 286 -9.71 12.26 0.44
CA LEU A 286 -8.77 12.04 -0.66
C LEU A 286 -8.38 13.38 -1.31
N LEU A 287 -7.07 13.65 -1.41
CA LEU A 287 -6.51 14.89 -1.95
C LEU A 287 -5.67 14.56 -3.19
N TYR A 288 -6.05 15.10 -4.34
CA TYR A 288 -5.43 14.78 -5.63
C TYR A 288 -5.59 15.94 -6.63
N TYR A 289 -5.00 15.80 -7.82
CA TYR A 289 -5.06 16.82 -8.85
C TYR A 289 -5.10 16.22 -10.26
N LYS A 290 -5.68 16.97 -11.20
CA LYS A 290 -5.93 16.54 -12.58
C LYS A 290 -5.59 17.62 -13.58
N ALA A 291 -5.12 17.22 -14.76
CA ALA A 291 -4.99 18.13 -15.89
C ALA A 291 -6.38 18.55 -16.38
N SER A 292 -6.56 19.83 -16.67
CA SER A 292 -7.79 20.43 -17.19
C SER A 292 -7.44 21.55 -18.17
N GLY A 293 -7.28 21.19 -19.45
CA GLY A 293 -6.83 22.12 -20.49
C GLY A 293 -5.43 22.64 -20.19
N SER A 294 -5.26 23.97 -20.14
CA SER A 294 -3.99 24.62 -19.78
C SER A 294 -3.73 24.72 -18.27
N ASN A 295 -4.60 24.16 -17.44
CA ASN A 295 -4.51 24.22 -15.98
C ASN A 295 -4.40 22.82 -15.35
N THR A 296 -3.93 22.80 -14.11
CA THR A 296 -4.04 21.69 -13.17
C THR A 296 -5.04 22.10 -12.10
N ASN A 297 -6.07 21.28 -11.91
CA ASN A 297 -7.11 21.47 -10.91
C ASN A 297 -6.82 20.60 -9.68
N PHE A 298 -6.94 21.19 -8.49
CA PHE A 298 -6.69 20.54 -7.20
C PHE A 298 -8.03 20.21 -6.55
N TYR A 299 -8.17 18.99 -6.04
CA TYR A 299 -9.43 18.46 -5.54
C TYR A 299 -9.30 17.89 -4.14
N GLY A 300 -10.36 18.09 -3.35
CA GLY A 300 -10.66 17.29 -2.16
C GLY A 300 -11.91 16.45 -2.42
N LYS A 301 -11.92 15.21 -1.95
CA LYS A 301 -13.06 14.31 -2.10
C LYS A 301 -13.27 13.53 -0.80
N ARG A 302 -14.48 13.66 -0.24
CA ARG A 302 -14.86 13.02 1.01
C ARG A 302 -15.40 11.62 0.75
N GLY A 303 -14.99 10.68 1.59
CA GLY A 303 -15.52 9.32 1.68
C GLY A 303 -16.14 9.09 3.05
N ASN A 304 -17.43 8.78 3.09
CA ASN A 304 -18.11 8.33 4.32
C ASN A 304 -17.85 6.84 4.53
N VAL A 305 -17.31 6.47 5.69
CA VAL A 305 -16.88 5.11 5.98
C VAL A 305 -17.98 4.34 6.69
N SER A 306 -18.35 3.20 6.14
CA SER A 306 -19.32 2.27 6.73
C SER A 306 -18.72 0.87 6.74
N LEU A 307 -18.29 0.43 7.93
CA LEU A 307 -17.60 -0.84 8.17
C LEU A 307 -16.39 -1.01 7.24
N THR A 308 -16.56 -1.72 6.13
CA THR A 308 -15.53 -2.08 5.14
C THR A 308 -15.65 -1.31 3.83
N SER A 309 -16.60 -0.39 3.71
CA SER A 309 -16.92 0.34 2.50
C SER A 309 -16.81 1.84 2.69
N ILE A 310 -16.48 2.54 1.60
CA ILE A 310 -16.41 4.00 1.53
C ILE A 310 -17.40 4.48 0.47
N THR A 311 -18.33 5.35 0.88
CA THR A 311 -19.24 6.05 -0.02
C THR A 311 -18.69 7.43 -0.34
N TRP A 312 -18.34 7.67 -1.60
CA TRP A 312 -17.69 8.91 -2.02
C TRP A 312 -18.67 10.01 -2.40
N SER A 313 -18.38 11.25 -1.97
CA SER A 313 -19.05 12.45 -2.45
C SER A 313 -18.61 12.81 -3.87
N ASN A 314 -19.25 13.82 -4.46
CA ASN A 314 -18.68 14.52 -5.60
C ASN A 314 -17.33 15.15 -5.21
N GLU A 315 -16.45 15.33 -6.20
CA GLU A 315 -15.19 16.05 -5.98
C GLU A 315 -15.42 17.54 -5.80
N THR A 316 -14.71 18.13 -4.85
CA THR A 316 -14.73 19.58 -4.58
C THR A 316 -13.47 20.19 -5.19
N LEU A 317 -13.64 21.07 -6.18
CA LEU A 317 -12.53 21.86 -6.72
C LEU A 317 -12.06 22.86 -5.66
N LEU A 318 -10.79 22.76 -5.28
CA LEU A 318 -10.17 23.64 -4.28
C LEU A 318 -9.64 24.92 -4.94
N PHE A 319 -8.84 24.75 -6.00
CA PHE A 319 -8.28 25.83 -6.82
C PHE A 319 -7.65 25.25 -8.10
N SER A 320 -7.15 26.12 -8.97
CA SER A 320 -6.45 25.76 -10.21
C SER A 320 -5.13 26.51 -10.35
N ALA A 321 -4.14 25.89 -10.97
CA ALA A 321 -2.87 26.51 -11.35
C ALA A 321 -2.54 26.26 -12.82
N ALA A 322 -1.89 27.21 -13.49
CA ALA A 322 -1.47 27.04 -14.88
C ALA A 322 -0.40 25.94 -15.00
N ASN A 323 -0.52 25.08 -16.02
CA ASN A 323 0.43 23.99 -16.28
C ASN A 323 1.84 24.55 -16.58
N PHE A 324 2.86 23.84 -16.11
CA PHE A 324 4.25 24.17 -16.35
C PHE A 324 4.84 23.17 -17.35
N ALA A 325 5.42 23.68 -18.44
CA ALA A 325 5.86 22.84 -19.56
C ALA A 325 6.85 21.74 -19.15
N SER A 326 7.76 22.00 -18.20
CA SER A 326 8.70 20.99 -17.70
C SER A 326 8.04 19.89 -16.86
N CYS A 327 6.76 20.06 -16.49
CA CYS A 327 5.95 19.11 -15.77
C CYS A 327 4.89 18.45 -16.68
N GLY A 328 5.05 18.56 -18.01
CA GLY A 328 4.13 18.02 -19.00
C GLY A 328 2.76 18.69 -18.93
N THR A 329 1.71 17.91 -18.70
CA THR A 329 0.32 18.36 -18.58
C THR A 329 -0.06 18.79 -17.15
N SER A 330 0.94 19.03 -16.28
CA SER A 330 0.76 19.32 -14.85
C SER A 330 1.49 20.60 -14.42
N ALA A 331 1.29 21.01 -13.18
CA ALA A 331 2.01 22.10 -12.50
C ALA A 331 3.05 21.58 -11.48
N CYS A 332 3.61 20.39 -11.71
CA CYS A 332 4.42 19.64 -10.74
C CYS A 332 3.80 19.65 -9.32
N ALA A 333 2.56 19.22 -9.24
CA ALA A 333 1.79 19.29 -8.01
C ALA A 333 2.17 18.17 -7.03
N ALA A 334 1.95 18.40 -5.74
CA ALA A 334 1.95 17.37 -4.70
C ALA A 334 1.08 17.82 -3.52
N SER A 335 0.71 16.88 -2.66
CA SER A 335 -0.14 17.14 -1.50
C SER A 335 0.25 16.29 -0.30
N VAL A 336 0.29 16.92 0.88
CA VAL A 336 0.35 16.26 2.19
C VAL A 336 -0.83 16.72 3.03
N ALA A 337 -1.37 15.84 3.87
CA ALA A 337 -2.56 16.13 4.65
C ALA A 337 -2.50 15.46 6.02
N SER A 338 -3.11 16.09 7.01
CA SER A 338 -3.33 15.54 8.34
C SER A 338 -4.55 16.20 8.99
N ALA A 339 -5.22 15.47 9.87
CA ALA A 339 -6.19 16.04 10.78
C ALA A 339 -5.49 16.60 12.05
N ASP A 340 -6.06 17.65 12.63
CA ASP A 340 -5.69 18.14 13.96
C ASP A 340 -6.34 17.28 15.07
N THR A 341 -6.03 17.57 16.34
CA THR A 341 -6.61 16.84 17.49
C THR A 341 -8.11 17.09 17.68
N SER A 342 -8.73 17.99 16.92
CA SER A 342 -10.16 18.30 16.94
C SER A 342 -10.92 17.68 15.76
N GLY A 343 -10.22 16.97 14.86
CA GLY A 343 -10.81 16.38 13.66
C GLY A 343 -10.92 17.35 12.46
N ASN A 344 -10.29 18.52 12.51
CA ASN A 344 -10.21 19.41 11.35
C ASN A 344 -9.10 18.95 10.41
N VAL A 345 -9.40 18.82 9.13
CA VAL A 345 -8.44 18.40 8.10
C VAL A 345 -7.68 19.62 7.60
N TYR A 346 -6.35 19.49 7.51
CA TYR A 346 -5.49 20.44 6.82
C TYR A 346 -4.78 19.72 5.66
N ALA A 347 -4.71 20.38 4.51
CA ALA A 347 -4.04 19.86 3.32
C ALA A 347 -3.12 20.94 2.73
N ALA A 348 -1.83 20.65 2.68
CA ALA A 348 -0.84 21.49 2.02
C ALA A 348 -0.61 21.00 0.59
N PHE A 349 -0.67 21.92 -0.37
CA PHE A 349 -0.40 21.67 -1.77
C PHE A 349 0.80 22.48 -2.21
N ARG A 350 1.69 21.88 -3.03
CA ARG A 350 2.73 22.61 -3.77
C ARG A 350 2.51 22.52 -5.26
N TRP A 351 3.02 23.50 -6.00
CA TRP A 351 3.06 23.52 -7.46
C TRP A 351 4.03 24.58 -7.97
N ILE A 352 4.35 24.53 -9.26
CA ILE A 352 5.03 25.62 -9.98
C ILE A 352 4.11 26.10 -11.11
N PRO A 353 3.64 27.36 -11.10
CA PRO A 353 2.80 27.88 -12.17
C PRO A 353 3.62 28.19 -13.42
N SER A 354 2.95 28.20 -14.58
CA SER A 354 3.56 28.56 -15.87
C SER A 354 4.38 29.85 -15.79
N GLY A 355 5.64 29.81 -16.26
CA GLY A 355 6.54 30.96 -16.29
C GLY A 355 7.12 31.40 -14.93
N ALA A 356 6.80 30.71 -13.83
CA ALA A 356 7.35 31.02 -12.52
C ALA A 356 8.78 30.47 -12.34
N THR A 357 9.56 31.14 -11.49
CA THR A 357 10.92 30.75 -11.10
C THR A 357 10.98 30.11 -9.72
N SER A 358 9.85 30.04 -9.01
CA SER A 358 9.72 29.51 -7.65
C SER A 358 8.51 28.59 -7.55
N TYR A 359 8.65 27.55 -6.73
CA TYR A 359 7.49 26.79 -6.29
C TYR A 359 6.63 27.64 -5.36
N LYS A 360 5.34 27.37 -5.41
CA LYS A 360 4.33 27.94 -4.52
C LYS A 360 3.80 26.82 -3.64
N TYR A 361 3.32 27.20 -2.46
CA TYR A 361 2.50 26.31 -1.65
C TYR A 361 1.31 27.08 -1.04
N GLN A 362 0.25 26.35 -0.72
CA GLN A 362 -0.96 26.85 -0.09
C GLN A 362 -1.51 25.77 0.85
N ILE A 363 -2.12 26.18 1.97
CA ILE A 363 -2.75 25.24 2.91
C ILE A 363 -4.25 25.48 2.91
N MET A 364 -5.00 24.43 2.65
CA MET A 364 -6.46 24.38 2.72
C MET A 364 -6.87 23.71 4.04
N ASN A 365 -8.04 24.05 4.57
CA ASN A 365 -8.62 23.34 5.71
C ASN A 365 -10.10 23.01 5.51
N SER A 366 -10.56 22.02 6.25
CA SER A 366 -11.96 21.61 6.34
C SER A 366 -12.30 21.23 7.78
N THR A 367 -13.46 21.68 8.26
CA THR A 367 -13.95 21.40 9.62
C THR A 367 -15.17 20.46 9.62
N ASP A 368 -15.50 19.89 8.46
CA ASP A 368 -16.72 19.09 8.26
C ASP A 368 -16.44 17.75 7.57
N GLY A 369 -15.20 17.27 7.68
CA GLY A 369 -14.76 15.98 7.12
C GLY A 369 -14.49 16.05 5.62
N GLY A 370 -13.89 17.15 5.14
CA GLY A 370 -13.49 17.30 3.74
C GLY A 370 -14.64 17.63 2.77
N LEU A 371 -15.82 18.01 3.26
CA LEU A 371 -16.98 18.35 2.42
C LEU A 371 -16.87 19.78 1.89
N THR A 372 -16.60 20.73 2.78
CA THR A 372 -16.34 22.13 2.45
C THR A 372 -14.91 22.51 2.82
N TRP A 373 -14.35 23.45 2.06
CA TRP A 373 -12.94 23.83 2.16
C TRP A 373 -12.76 25.34 2.22
N GLY A 374 -11.86 25.78 3.10
CA GLY A 374 -11.37 27.14 3.19
C GLY A 374 -9.87 27.21 2.94
N THR A 375 -9.36 28.41 2.63
CA THR A 375 -7.93 28.67 2.57
C THR A 375 -7.42 28.99 3.97
N SER A 376 -6.59 28.11 4.53
CA SER A 376 -5.99 28.27 5.86
C SER A 376 -4.71 29.11 5.82
N LEU A 377 -3.85 28.88 4.83
CA LEU A 377 -2.70 29.73 4.50
C LEU A 377 -2.77 30.06 3.03
N ALA A 378 -2.83 31.35 2.69
CA ALA A 378 -2.81 31.81 1.30
C ALA A 378 -1.51 31.42 0.58
N GLN A 379 -1.57 31.40 -0.76
CA GLN A 379 -0.44 31.08 -1.62
C GLN A 379 0.83 31.84 -1.19
N THR A 380 1.91 31.09 -0.96
CA THR A 380 3.21 31.59 -0.53
C THR A 380 4.32 31.09 -1.46
N ASP A 381 5.34 31.91 -1.68
CA ASP A 381 6.57 31.57 -2.37
C ASP A 381 7.53 30.75 -1.49
N SER A 382 8.06 29.64 -2.01
CA SER A 382 9.08 28.84 -1.32
C SER A 382 10.52 29.21 -1.68
N GLY A 383 10.70 30.26 -2.49
CA GLY A 383 12.00 30.71 -3.00
C GLY A 383 12.35 30.17 -4.38
N ALA A 384 13.36 30.78 -5.01
CA ALA A 384 13.74 30.48 -6.39
C ALA A 384 14.31 29.07 -6.56
N GLY A 385 13.89 28.39 -7.63
CA GLY A 385 14.72 27.45 -8.38
C GLY A 385 14.44 25.96 -8.25
N THR A 386 13.68 25.42 -7.30
CA THR A 386 13.46 23.96 -7.23
C THR A 386 12.23 23.52 -6.45
N ARG A 387 11.86 22.26 -6.68
CA ARG A 387 10.83 21.52 -5.96
C ARG A 387 11.09 21.53 -4.45
N ILE A 388 9.99 21.57 -3.69
CA ILE A 388 10.00 21.50 -2.24
C ILE A 388 9.33 20.22 -1.79
N GLU A 389 9.88 19.58 -0.78
CA GLU A 389 9.31 18.36 -0.22
C GLU A 389 8.65 18.70 1.10
N MET A 390 7.33 18.63 1.11
CA MET A 390 6.49 19.09 2.20
C MET A 390 6.27 18.00 3.25
N PHE A 391 5.97 18.43 4.46
CA PHE A 391 5.38 17.61 5.51
C PHE A 391 4.37 18.42 6.31
N LEU A 392 3.34 17.73 6.82
CA LEU A 392 2.29 18.31 7.64
C LEU A 392 1.86 17.29 8.70
N THR A 393 1.87 17.67 9.97
CA THR A 393 1.56 16.77 11.09
C THR A 393 0.92 17.55 12.25
N PRO A 394 0.07 16.92 13.08
CA PRO A 394 -0.62 17.65 14.13
C PRO A 394 0.29 17.92 15.31
N LEU A 395 -0.02 19.01 16.01
CA LEU A 395 0.53 19.37 17.31
C LEU A 395 -0.61 19.34 18.34
N ALA A 396 -0.30 19.52 19.63
CA ALA A 396 -1.33 19.46 20.66
C ALA A 396 -2.36 20.60 20.53
N SER A 397 -3.59 20.34 20.97
CA SER A 397 -4.66 21.35 21.10
C SER A 397 -5.05 22.04 19.78
N GLY A 398 -5.22 21.26 18.70
CA GLY A 398 -5.66 21.77 17.40
C GLY A 398 -4.59 22.53 16.61
N LYS A 399 -3.33 22.50 17.07
CA LYS A 399 -2.20 23.13 16.40
C LYS A 399 -1.68 22.23 15.28
N MET A 400 -0.98 22.82 14.31
CA MET A 400 -0.38 22.09 13.20
C MET A 400 1.06 22.54 12.94
N LEU A 401 1.90 21.61 12.50
CA LEU A 401 3.25 21.88 11.98
C LEU A 401 3.25 21.65 10.47
N PHE A 402 3.54 22.69 9.69
CA PHE A 402 3.84 22.58 8.27
C PHE A 402 5.30 22.89 8.04
N GLY A 403 5.99 22.11 7.22
CA GLY A 403 7.33 22.45 6.79
C GLY A 403 7.71 21.83 5.46
N TYR A 404 8.89 22.19 4.98
CA TYR A 404 9.43 21.69 3.75
C TYR A 404 10.96 21.76 3.71
N MET A 405 11.53 20.94 2.85
CA MET A 405 12.95 20.97 2.48
C MET A 405 13.10 21.36 1.01
N ARG A 406 14.26 21.89 0.62
CA ARG A 406 14.52 22.34 -0.77
C ARG A 406 15.75 21.66 -1.33
N TYR A 407 15.76 21.40 -2.64
CA TYR A 407 16.86 20.73 -3.32
C TYR A 407 18.23 21.37 -3.05
N PHE A 408 18.36 22.69 -3.22
CA PHE A 408 19.65 23.42 -3.15
C PHE A 408 20.18 23.66 -1.74
N THR A 409 19.40 23.36 -0.70
CA THR A 409 19.77 23.67 0.68
C THR A 409 19.80 22.42 1.55
N ASP A 410 20.45 22.58 2.69
CA ASP A 410 20.55 21.63 3.79
C ASP A 410 19.74 22.10 5.00
N ASP A 411 18.69 22.89 4.76
CA ASP A 411 17.82 23.45 5.78
C ASP A 411 16.43 22.79 5.80
N ILE A 412 15.78 22.86 6.96
CA ILE A 412 14.34 22.66 7.09
C ILE A 412 13.72 24.04 7.31
N LYS A 413 12.63 24.30 6.59
CA LYS A 413 11.78 25.47 6.78
C LYS A 413 10.44 25.03 7.32
N TYR A 414 9.92 25.73 8.33
CA TYR A 414 8.63 25.37 8.91
C TYR A 414 7.83 26.58 9.43
N ARG A 415 6.53 26.36 9.61
CA ARG A 415 5.56 27.27 10.22
C ARG A 415 4.72 26.48 11.21
N VAL A 416 4.24 27.19 12.24
CA VAL A 416 3.33 26.62 13.23
C VAL A 416 1.97 27.31 13.08
N PHE A 417 0.91 26.52 13.00
CA PHE A 417 -0.45 26.98 13.19
C PHE A 417 -0.76 26.94 14.68
N ASP A 418 -1.12 28.08 15.26
CA ASP A 418 -1.35 28.22 16.71
C ASP A 418 -2.76 27.83 17.17
N GLY A 419 -3.61 27.38 16.25
CA GLY A 419 -5.04 27.12 16.46
C GLY A 419 -5.93 28.19 15.79
N SER A 420 -5.35 29.31 15.36
CA SER A 420 -6.06 30.40 14.67
C SER A 420 -5.37 30.85 13.39
N THR A 421 -4.04 31.00 13.42
CA THR A 421 -3.26 31.51 12.28
C THR A 421 -1.92 30.80 12.13
N TRP A 422 -1.38 30.83 10.91
CA TRP A 422 -0.04 30.36 10.62
C TRP A 422 0.99 31.45 10.95
N GLY A 423 1.97 31.11 11.79
CA GLY A 423 3.08 31.98 12.13
C GLY A 423 4.06 32.23 10.97
N SER A 424 5.06 33.04 11.26
CA SER A 424 6.19 33.30 10.35
C SER A 424 6.98 32.03 10.03
N GLU A 425 7.61 32.01 8.86
CA GLU A 425 8.52 30.92 8.49
C GLU A 425 9.79 30.97 9.33
N ILE A 426 10.19 29.81 9.85
CA ILE A 426 11.42 29.58 10.60
C ILE A 426 12.33 28.70 9.75
N THR A 427 13.61 29.05 9.68
CA THR A 427 14.64 28.25 8.98
C THR A 427 15.59 27.64 10.00
N VAL A 428 15.83 26.34 9.90
CA VAL A 428 16.81 25.62 10.71
C VAL A 428 17.87 25.02 9.79
N SER A 429 19.10 25.49 9.95
CA SER A 429 20.28 25.00 9.23
C SER A 429 21.01 23.89 10.00
N SER A 430 22.01 23.27 9.37
CA SER A 430 22.89 22.27 9.99
C SER A 430 22.16 21.02 10.50
N ILE A 431 21.08 20.62 9.83
CA ILE A 431 20.32 19.41 10.17
C ILE A 431 21.08 18.12 9.77
N GLY A 432 22.11 18.23 8.92
CA GLY A 432 22.88 17.08 8.42
C GLY A 432 22.34 16.49 7.12
N ALA A 433 21.49 17.24 6.40
CA ALA A 433 21.12 16.95 5.02
C ALA A 433 22.17 17.50 4.05
N THR A 434 22.22 16.96 2.83
CA THR A 434 23.14 17.41 1.78
C THR A 434 22.43 18.38 0.84
N ALA A 435 23.00 19.55 0.58
CA ALA A 435 22.51 20.49 -0.43
C ALA A 435 22.68 19.96 -1.87
N ASN A 436 21.92 20.50 -2.82
CA ASN A 436 21.94 20.12 -4.25
C ASN A 436 21.55 18.65 -4.51
N THR A 437 20.55 18.16 -3.78
CA THR A 437 20.05 16.77 -3.90
C THR A 437 18.53 16.75 -3.76
N LEU A 438 17.88 15.77 -4.41
CA LEU A 438 16.45 15.46 -4.17
C LEU A 438 16.22 15.25 -2.67
N LYS A 439 15.06 15.60 -2.13
CA LYS A 439 14.74 15.29 -0.73
C LYS A 439 13.72 14.18 -0.64
N HIS A 440 13.83 13.40 0.42
CA HIS A 440 12.76 12.54 0.89
C HIS A 440 12.45 12.91 2.33
N VAL A 441 11.17 13.15 2.62
CA VAL A 441 10.68 13.45 3.97
C VAL A 441 9.40 12.68 4.26
N SER A 442 9.12 12.43 5.53
CA SER A 442 7.83 11.95 6.01
C SER A 442 7.66 12.41 7.45
N ALA A 443 6.43 12.67 7.88
CA ALA A 443 6.15 13.14 9.23
C ALA A 443 5.00 12.39 9.90
N ASP A 444 5.11 12.27 11.21
CA ASP A 444 4.06 11.82 12.10
C ASP A 444 4.24 12.46 13.49
N SER A 445 3.23 12.36 14.33
CA SER A 445 3.27 12.89 15.70
C SER A 445 2.96 11.80 16.72
N ASP A 446 3.59 11.88 17.89
CA ASP A 446 3.38 10.91 18.96
C ASP A 446 2.06 11.13 19.72
N GLY A 447 1.78 10.30 20.73
CA GLY A 447 0.54 10.37 21.50
C GLY A 447 0.35 11.66 22.29
N VAL A 448 1.40 12.45 22.52
CA VAL A 448 1.35 13.81 23.10
C VAL A 448 1.56 14.91 22.06
N GLN A 449 1.53 14.53 20.78
CA GLN A 449 1.61 15.39 19.61
C GLN A 449 2.92 16.18 19.52
N LYS A 450 4.04 15.61 19.97
CA LYS A 450 5.37 16.03 19.49
C LYS A 450 5.51 15.56 18.06
N ALA A 451 6.04 16.42 17.20
CA ALA A 451 6.20 16.13 15.78
C ALA A 451 7.58 15.55 15.47
N TYR A 452 7.62 14.52 14.62
CA TYR A 452 8.83 13.85 14.16
C TYR A 452 8.83 13.84 12.63
N VAL A 453 9.94 14.25 12.03
CA VAL A 453 10.13 14.25 10.58
C VAL A 453 11.32 13.38 10.25
N ALA A 454 11.08 12.27 9.55
CA ALA A 454 12.12 11.43 8.99
C ALA A 454 12.61 11.99 7.65
N TYR A 455 13.93 12.02 7.46
CA TYR A 455 14.57 12.45 6.22
C TYR A 455 15.92 11.77 6.01
N LEU A 456 16.48 11.88 4.80
CA LEU A 456 17.76 11.26 4.44
C LEU A 456 18.90 12.27 4.35
N THR A 457 20.11 11.83 4.71
CA THR A 457 21.31 12.69 4.68
C THR A 457 21.81 12.98 3.26
N GLY A 458 21.80 12.01 2.35
CA GLY A 458 22.29 12.14 0.97
C GLY A 458 21.24 12.55 -0.05
N GLY A 459 20.06 12.97 0.42
CA GLY A 459 18.96 13.42 -0.44
C GLY A 459 17.91 12.36 -0.70
N ASN A 460 18.05 11.58 -1.78
CA ASN A 460 17.17 10.43 -2.06
C ASN A 460 17.73 9.10 -1.54
N SER A 461 18.99 9.08 -1.09
CA SER A 461 19.60 7.94 -0.41
C SER A 461 20.49 8.37 0.76
N GLY A 462 20.67 7.51 1.76
CA GLY A 462 21.63 7.75 2.85
C GLY A 462 21.15 7.29 4.22
N SER A 463 21.73 7.88 5.27
CA SER A 463 21.37 7.61 6.66
C SER A 463 20.01 8.23 6.99
N ILE A 464 19.24 7.59 7.87
CA ILE A 464 17.96 8.12 8.36
C ILE A 464 18.22 9.09 9.51
N LYS A 465 17.70 10.31 9.37
CA LYS A 465 17.67 11.34 10.40
C LYS A 465 16.25 11.64 10.81
N ILE A 466 16.09 12.08 12.06
CA ILE A 466 14.80 12.50 12.62
C ILE A 466 14.95 13.92 13.13
N ALA A 467 14.13 14.84 12.63
CA ALA A 467 13.96 16.18 13.19
C ALA A 467 12.76 16.18 14.15
N LYS A 468 12.88 16.91 15.27
CA LYS A 468 11.91 16.86 16.37
C LYS A 468 11.40 18.26 16.74
N TRP A 469 10.12 18.33 17.06
CA TRP A 469 9.49 19.50 17.67
C TRP A 469 8.68 19.09 18.89
N ASN A 470 8.58 19.97 19.88
CA ASN A 470 7.69 19.74 21.01
C ASN A 470 6.22 19.87 20.57
N TYR A 471 5.31 19.58 21.49
CA TYR A 471 3.86 19.65 21.27
C TYR A 471 3.31 21.06 20.96
N THR A 472 4.13 22.11 21.08
CA THR A 472 3.78 23.49 20.67
C THR A 472 4.43 23.93 19.36
N GLY A 473 5.24 23.08 18.72
CA GLY A 473 5.94 23.39 17.47
C GLY A 473 7.29 24.10 17.65
N SER A 474 7.90 24.04 18.84
CA SER A 474 9.26 24.52 19.09
C SER A 474 10.28 23.45 18.73
N TRP A 475 11.33 23.82 17.99
CA TRP A 475 12.40 22.93 17.56
C TRP A 475 13.15 22.29 18.74
N LEU A 476 13.38 20.98 18.67
CA LEU A 476 14.08 20.18 19.69
C LEU A 476 15.41 19.58 19.20
N GLY A 477 15.78 19.79 17.94
CA GLY A 477 17.01 19.24 17.35
C GLY A 477 16.77 18.03 16.44
N THR A 478 17.88 17.43 16.00
CA THR A 478 17.89 16.23 15.18
C THR A 478 18.59 15.07 15.88
N GLU A 479 18.24 13.85 15.50
CA GLU A 479 18.95 12.62 15.89
C GLU A 479 19.14 11.69 14.69
N THR A 480 20.07 10.74 14.81
CA THR A 480 20.29 9.69 13.80
C THR A 480 19.51 8.45 14.21
N ALA A 481 18.60 8.00 13.33
CA ALA A 481 17.88 6.74 13.53
C ALA A 481 18.70 5.55 13.04
N ASP A 482 19.30 5.66 11.85
CA ASP A 482 20.25 4.67 11.36
C ASP A 482 21.30 5.33 10.45
N SER A 483 22.54 4.82 10.53
CA SER A 483 23.62 5.12 9.59
C SER A 483 24.38 3.87 9.15
N THR A 484 23.85 2.67 9.41
CA THR A 484 24.47 1.40 9.07
C THR A 484 24.13 0.97 7.64
N LEU A 485 23.00 1.44 7.09
CA LEU A 485 22.57 1.21 5.72
C LEU A 485 22.44 2.52 4.92
N SER A 486 22.34 2.37 3.59
CA SER A 486 21.90 3.46 2.71
C SER A 486 20.43 3.25 2.37
N HIS A 487 19.58 4.06 3.00
CA HIS A 487 18.12 3.98 2.93
C HIS A 487 17.56 4.90 1.84
N THR A 488 16.39 4.54 1.30
CA THR A 488 15.56 5.39 0.44
C THR A 488 14.10 5.36 0.94
N LEU A 489 13.28 6.35 0.57
CA LEU A 489 11.86 6.46 0.95
C LEU A 489 11.55 6.28 2.46
N PRO A 490 12.10 7.12 3.37
CA PRO A 490 11.84 7.01 4.80
C PRO A 490 10.38 7.39 5.11
N SER A 491 9.52 6.41 5.33
CA SER A 491 8.11 6.59 5.68
C SER A 491 7.92 6.34 7.17
N ILE A 492 7.59 7.39 7.93
CA ILE A 492 7.49 7.31 9.39
C ILE A 492 6.06 7.02 9.82
N THR A 493 5.87 6.20 10.85
CA THR A 493 4.63 6.16 11.62
C THR A 493 4.91 5.95 13.09
N ILE A 494 4.07 6.50 13.95
CA ILE A 494 4.17 6.34 15.40
C ILE A 494 2.93 5.59 15.88
N THR A 495 3.14 4.45 16.52
CA THR A 495 2.09 3.56 17.00
C THR A 495 1.67 3.91 18.41
N ALA A 496 0.42 3.59 18.77
CA ALA A 496 -0.18 3.95 20.06
C ALA A 496 0.58 3.41 21.30
N ASP A 497 1.48 2.46 21.08
CA ASP A 497 2.32 1.84 22.09
C ASP A 497 3.60 2.60 22.44
N GLY A 498 3.89 3.72 21.79
CA GLY A 498 5.14 4.47 22.03
C GLY A 498 6.14 4.42 20.89
N VAL A 499 6.00 3.45 19.97
CA VAL A 499 7.08 3.08 19.07
C VAL A 499 7.08 3.95 17.82
N ILE A 500 8.25 4.49 17.49
CA ILE A 500 8.47 5.19 16.22
C ILE A 500 9.00 4.18 15.21
N HIS A 501 8.28 3.98 14.12
CA HIS A 501 8.69 3.14 12.99
C HIS A 501 9.11 4.02 11.82
N VAL A 502 10.26 3.74 11.23
CA VAL A 502 10.67 4.31 9.94
C VAL A 502 10.87 3.18 8.95
N TYR A 503 9.89 3.00 8.08
CA TYR A 503 9.98 2.07 6.97
C TYR A 503 10.83 2.69 5.86
N SER A 504 11.73 1.90 5.27
CA SER A 504 12.61 2.37 4.19
C SER A 504 13.04 1.24 3.28
N LEU A 505 13.54 1.57 2.09
CA LEU A 505 14.16 0.59 1.20
C LEU A 505 15.68 0.67 1.28
N SER A 506 16.35 -0.48 1.37
CA SER A 506 17.80 -0.60 1.21
C SER A 506 18.18 -1.95 0.63
N GLY A 507 19.15 -2.00 -0.28
CA GLY A 507 19.67 -3.26 -0.83
C GLY A 507 18.58 -4.24 -1.31
N ASN A 508 17.56 -3.71 -2.01
CA ASN A 508 16.41 -4.45 -2.53
C ASN A 508 15.46 -5.06 -1.48
N ARG A 509 15.42 -4.51 -0.26
CA ARG A 509 14.57 -4.99 0.84
C ARG A 509 13.84 -3.82 1.50
N VAL A 510 12.75 -4.15 2.18
CA VAL A 510 12.03 -3.21 3.06
C VAL A 510 12.54 -3.40 4.48
N TYR A 511 12.97 -2.32 5.12
CA TYR A 511 13.46 -2.29 6.50
C TYR A 511 12.51 -1.51 7.40
N ASP A 512 12.45 -1.92 8.66
CA ASP A 512 11.83 -1.21 9.76
C ASP A 512 12.93 -0.79 10.75
N THR A 513 13.12 0.53 10.88
CA THR A 513 14.02 1.13 11.88
C THR A 513 13.17 1.69 13.01
N LYS A 514 13.32 1.12 14.21
CA LYS A 514 12.41 1.39 15.33
C LYS A 514 13.08 2.20 16.42
N LYS A 515 12.34 3.14 17.02
CA LYS A 515 12.67 3.70 18.33
C LYS A 515 11.70 3.16 19.37
N VAL A 516 12.24 2.43 20.34
CA VAL A 516 11.48 1.92 21.48
C VAL A 516 11.93 2.70 22.71
N LEU A 517 10.99 3.31 23.42
CA LEU A 517 11.28 4.26 24.50
C LEU A 517 12.29 5.32 24.00
N ASN A 518 13.47 5.41 24.63
CA ASN A 518 14.52 6.35 24.28
C ASN A 518 15.63 5.81 23.36
N SER A 519 15.50 4.59 22.81
CA SER A 519 16.59 3.93 22.07
C SER A 519 16.22 3.47 20.67
N TRP A 520 17.06 3.83 19.70
CA TRP A 520 16.99 3.34 18.33
C TRP A 520 17.54 1.91 18.25
N GLN A 521 16.76 1.04 17.63
CA GLN A 521 17.11 -0.34 17.35
C GLN A 521 17.78 -0.46 15.98
N ALA A 522 18.61 -1.49 15.81
CA ALA A 522 19.18 -1.79 14.50
C ALA A 522 18.06 -2.06 13.48
N PRO A 523 18.19 -1.59 12.22
CA PRO A 523 17.20 -1.86 11.19
C PRO A 523 16.98 -3.36 11.01
N VAL A 524 15.72 -3.79 11.06
CA VAL A 524 15.31 -5.18 10.80
C VAL A 524 14.50 -5.25 9.53
N ASN A 525 14.47 -6.41 8.89
CA ASN A 525 13.57 -6.69 7.78
C ASN A 525 12.56 -7.75 8.25
N PRO A 526 11.39 -7.31 8.77
CA PRO A 526 10.40 -8.22 9.33
C PRO A 526 9.56 -8.94 8.27
N PHE A 527 9.66 -8.55 7.00
CA PHE A 527 8.72 -8.94 5.93
C PHE A 527 9.21 -10.11 5.05
N GLY A 528 10.18 -10.89 5.57
CA GLY A 528 10.69 -12.09 4.92
C GLY A 528 12.01 -11.90 4.16
N THR A 529 12.41 -12.92 3.39
CA THR A 529 13.75 -13.01 2.76
C THR A 529 13.75 -12.75 1.26
N THR A 530 12.58 -12.74 0.60
CA THR A 530 12.44 -12.62 -0.85
C THR A 530 11.72 -11.34 -1.24
N PHE A 531 12.37 -10.52 -2.05
CA PHE A 531 11.84 -9.27 -2.61
C PHE A 531 12.16 -9.20 -4.10
N THR A 532 11.20 -8.74 -4.90
CA THR A 532 11.36 -8.59 -6.35
C THR A 532 11.45 -7.12 -6.72
N SER A 533 12.59 -6.49 -6.45
CA SER A 533 12.85 -5.09 -6.85
C SER A 533 11.83 -4.08 -6.31
N PRO A 534 11.74 -3.91 -4.97
CA PRO A 534 10.84 -2.93 -4.39
C PRO A 534 11.25 -1.51 -4.81
N ALA A 535 10.28 -0.69 -5.21
CA ALA A 535 10.56 0.64 -5.78
C ALA A 535 9.75 1.79 -5.15
N GLN A 536 8.65 1.49 -4.47
CA GLN A 536 7.69 2.45 -3.89
C GLN A 536 7.32 2.00 -2.48
N LEU A 537 7.10 2.92 -1.55
CA LEU A 537 6.89 2.62 -0.14
C LEU A 537 6.08 3.71 0.57
N THR A 538 5.17 3.27 1.42
CA THR A 538 4.42 4.12 2.35
C THR A 538 4.10 3.35 3.62
N ALA A 539 4.14 4.04 4.76
CA ALA A 539 3.78 3.50 6.06
C ALA A 539 2.26 3.59 6.28
N GLY A 540 1.74 2.68 7.10
CA GLY A 540 0.43 2.86 7.73
C GLY A 540 0.38 4.14 8.56
N SER A 541 -0.82 4.55 8.95
CA SER A 541 -1.03 5.67 9.89
C SER A 541 -1.45 5.12 11.25
N GLY A 542 -0.64 5.40 12.28
CA GLY A 542 -0.88 4.92 13.65
C GLY A 542 -0.77 3.41 13.82
N TYR A 543 -0.15 2.70 12.86
CA TYR A 543 -0.13 1.24 12.83
C TYR A 543 1.18 0.72 12.22
N PRO A 544 1.80 -0.34 12.79
CA PRO A 544 3.14 -0.76 12.40
C PRO A 544 3.10 -1.65 11.16
N MET A 545 2.86 -1.03 10.02
CA MET A 545 2.82 -1.72 8.74
C MET A 545 3.37 -0.90 7.59
N ALA A 546 3.81 -1.63 6.57
CA ALA A 546 4.36 -1.08 5.35
C ALA A 546 3.58 -1.61 4.13
N LEU A 547 3.49 -0.76 3.13
CA LEU A 547 2.94 -1.06 1.83
C LEU A 547 3.98 -0.68 0.77
N TRP A 548 4.27 -1.61 -0.15
CA TRP A 548 5.26 -1.40 -1.21
C TRP A 548 4.82 -2.04 -2.53
N ILE A 549 5.46 -1.64 -3.63
CA ILE A 549 5.31 -2.31 -4.92
C ILE A 549 6.61 -3.01 -5.27
N GLU A 550 6.49 -4.26 -5.69
CA GLU A 550 7.54 -5.07 -6.33
C GLU A 550 7.29 -5.20 -7.84
N GLY A 551 8.36 -5.38 -8.59
CA GLY A 551 8.38 -5.50 -10.05
C GLY A 551 8.74 -4.19 -10.74
N SER A 552 9.66 -4.26 -11.70
CA SER A 552 10.03 -3.12 -12.58
C SER A 552 9.12 -2.97 -13.79
N SER A 553 8.23 -3.95 -14.02
CA SER A 553 7.25 -3.99 -15.09
C SER A 553 6.09 -4.89 -14.67
N SER A 554 4.95 -4.75 -15.36
CA SER A 554 3.82 -5.66 -15.18
C SER A 554 4.24 -7.13 -15.34
N PRO A 555 3.76 -8.06 -14.49
CA PRO A 555 2.89 -7.82 -13.36
C PRO A 555 3.59 -7.10 -12.20
N PHE A 556 3.03 -5.97 -11.77
CA PHE A 556 3.40 -5.37 -10.50
C PHE A 556 2.81 -6.19 -9.37
N ASN A 557 3.48 -6.25 -8.22
CA ASN A 557 2.96 -6.90 -7.04
C ASN A 557 2.87 -5.87 -5.91
N LEU A 558 1.64 -5.49 -5.57
CA LEU A 558 1.36 -4.65 -4.42
C LEU A 558 1.44 -5.53 -3.17
N ARG A 559 2.36 -5.17 -2.28
CA ARG A 559 2.73 -5.95 -1.11
C ARG A 559 2.39 -5.18 0.14
N PHE A 560 1.72 -5.83 1.07
CA PHE A 560 1.51 -5.30 2.41
C PHE A 560 2.01 -6.33 3.41
N ASP A 561 2.56 -5.83 4.51
CA ASP A 561 2.87 -6.65 5.67
C ASP A 561 2.98 -5.79 6.93
N LYS A 562 2.86 -6.41 8.10
CA LYS A 562 2.85 -5.75 9.41
C LYS A 562 3.95 -6.32 10.29
N SER A 563 4.55 -5.51 11.15
CA SER A 563 5.29 -6.08 12.28
C SER A 563 4.29 -6.47 13.37
N ASP A 564 4.41 -7.67 13.93
CA ASP A 564 3.48 -8.09 14.96
C ASP A 564 3.63 -7.22 16.21
N TRP A 565 2.53 -6.60 16.63
CA TRP A 565 2.50 -5.61 17.70
C TRP A 565 1.83 -6.15 18.97
N ASP A 566 1.11 -7.24 18.83
CA ASP A 566 0.42 -8.02 19.86
C ASP A 566 0.43 -9.47 19.36
N VAL A 567 1.44 -10.21 19.81
CA VAL A 567 1.80 -11.53 19.29
C VAL A 567 0.74 -12.58 19.66
N ASP A 568 0.12 -12.49 20.83
CA ASP A 568 -0.91 -13.43 21.27
C ASP A 568 -2.35 -12.95 21.04
N ARG A 569 -2.57 -11.68 20.72
CA ARG A 569 -3.86 -11.04 20.41
C ARG A 569 -4.80 -10.92 21.60
N ASP A 570 -4.31 -10.58 22.77
CA ASP A 570 -5.13 -10.27 23.95
C ASP A 570 -5.55 -8.78 24.05
N GLY A 571 -5.00 -7.91 23.20
CA GLY A 571 -5.25 -6.46 23.24
C GLY A 571 -4.21 -5.67 24.02
N VAL A 572 -3.14 -6.31 24.50
CA VAL A 572 -1.96 -5.69 25.10
C VAL A 572 -0.84 -5.67 24.06
N TYR A 573 -0.22 -4.51 23.85
CA TYR A 573 0.90 -4.43 22.91
C TYR A 573 2.11 -5.22 23.45
N SER A 574 2.74 -6.03 22.61
CA SER A 574 3.96 -6.77 22.95
C SER A 574 5.09 -5.86 23.41
N ASN A 575 5.15 -4.63 22.90
CA ASN A 575 6.07 -3.62 23.42
C ASN A 575 5.79 -3.26 24.89
N TRP A 576 4.52 -3.13 25.28
CA TRP A 576 4.13 -2.84 26.66
C TRP A 576 4.45 -3.99 27.60
N GLU A 577 4.29 -5.22 27.14
CA GLU A 577 4.64 -6.43 27.91
C GLU A 577 6.16 -6.56 28.12
N ALA A 578 6.98 -6.20 27.12
CA ALA A 578 8.43 -6.31 27.24
C ALA A 578 9.07 -5.12 27.97
N ASN A 579 8.60 -3.91 27.70
CA ASN A 579 9.30 -2.68 28.05
C ASN A 579 8.52 -1.77 28.99
N GLY A 580 7.27 -2.12 29.30
CA GLY A 580 6.34 -1.26 30.04
C GLY A 580 5.66 -0.22 29.17
N ILE A 581 4.68 0.44 29.77
CA ILE A 581 3.83 1.47 29.16
C ILE A 581 4.37 2.84 29.54
N ASP A 582 4.79 3.60 28.54
CA ASP A 582 5.06 5.04 28.64
C ASP A 582 3.78 5.79 28.22
N SER A 583 3.12 6.44 29.17
CA SER A 583 1.87 7.16 28.93
C SER A 583 2.07 8.62 28.54
N ASN A 584 3.19 9.21 28.98
CA ASN A 584 3.50 10.63 28.81
C ASN A 584 4.51 10.88 27.66
N TRP A 585 5.03 9.80 27.07
CA TRP A 585 5.94 9.78 25.93
C TRP A 585 7.24 10.55 26.22
N ASP A 586 7.77 10.41 27.43
CA ASP A 586 9.09 10.92 27.84
C ASP A 586 10.22 9.91 27.59
N GLY A 587 9.87 8.71 27.13
CA GLY A 587 10.75 7.59 26.84
C GLY A 587 11.18 6.82 28.08
N THR A 588 10.45 6.96 29.19
CA THR A 588 10.55 6.15 30.40
C THR A 588 9.22 5.45 30.63
N ALA A 589 9.25 4.16 30.96
CA ALA A 589 8.02 3.46 31.30
C ALA A 589 7.43 3.97 32.63
N ASP A 590 6.15 4.32 32.63
CA ASP A 590 5.40 4.72 33.81
C ASP A 590 4.85 3.51 34.57
N PHE A 591 4.43 2.47 33.85
CA PHE A 591 3.82 1.27 34.41
C PHE A 591 4.36 0.03 33.70
N THR A 592 4.67 -1.03 34.45
CA THR A 592 5.07 -2.32 33.89
C THR A 592 4.03 -3.38 34.25
N PRO A 593 3.38 -4.02 33.26
CA PRO A 593 2.46 -5.12 33.51
C PRO A 593 3.16 -6.24 34.28
N ALA A 594 2.48 -6.81 35.28
CA ALA A 594 3.05 -7.88 36.08
C ALA A 594 3.02 -9.20 35.30
N ALA A 595 4.16 -9.90 35.25
CA ALA A 595 4.26 -11.27 34.71
C ALA A 595 3.70 -11.45 33.28
N SER A 596 3.78 -10.43 32.42
CA SER A 596 3.30 -10.48 31.04
C SER A 596 4.17 -11.37 30.14
N ASN A 597 3.53 -12.12 29.25
CA ASN A 597 4.18 -12.96 28.26
C ASN A 597 3.52 -12.74 26.90
N GLN A 598 4.28 -12.14 25.98
CA GLN A 598 3.83 -11.84 24.61
C GLN A 598 3.27 -13.04 23.82
N ASN A 599 3.54 -14.26 24.27
CA ASN A 599 3.09 -15.48 23.61
C ASN A 599 1.92 -16.15 24.34
N HIS A 600 1.33 -15.54 25.38
CA HIS A 600 0.26 -16.12 26.18
C HIS A 600 -0.69 -15.05 26.72
N LYS A 601 -1.94 -15.11 26.26
CA LYS A 601 -2.96 -14.09 26.54
C LYS A 601 -3.09 -13.75 28.02
N ASP A 602 -3.10 -12.47 28.33
CA ASP A 602 -3.35 -11.90 29.64
C ASP A 602 -4.71 -11.18 29.72
N ILE A 603 -5.30 -11.14 30.91
CA ILE A 603 -6.38 -10.21 31.26
C ILE A 603 -6.07 -9.57 32.60
N TYR A 604 -6.03 -8.24 32.64
CA TYR A 604 -5.76 -7.47 33.85
C TYR A 604 -7.04 -6.89 34.42
N VAL A 605 -7.32 -7.19 35.68
CA VAL A 605 -8.53 -6.72 36.37
C VAL A 605 -8.15 -6.15 37.73
N GLU A 606 -8.55 -4.91 37.96
CA GLU A 606 -8.51 -4.30 39.28
C GLU A 606 -9.91 -4.36 39.90
N ILE A 607 -9.98 -4.80 41.15
CA ILE A 607 -11.21 -5.02 41.89
C ILE A 607 -11.16 -4.28 43.22
N ASP A 608 -12.03 -3.28 43.34
CA ASP A 608 -12.41 -2.71 44.62
C ASP A 608 -13.70 -3.34 45.12
N TYR A 609 -13.90 -3.35 46.43
CA TYR A 609 -15.05 -4.05 47.02
C TYR A 609 -15.60 -3.31 48.24
N MET A 610 -16.92 -3.27 48.36
CA MET A 610 -17.56 -2.73 49.55
C MET A 610 -17.26 -3.58 50.78
N GLN A 611 -17.33 -2.96 51.96
CA GLN A 611 -17.27 -3.68 53.24
C GLN A 611 -18.19 -4.90 53.22
N PHE A 612 -17.69 -6.04 53.70
CA PHE A 612 -18.38 -7.35 53.69
C PHE A 612 -18.55 -8.03 52.31
N HIS A 613 -18.10 -7.42 51.21
CA HIS A 613 -18.18 -7.98 49.85
C HIS A 613 -16.81 -8.32 49.25
N GLY A 614 -15.80 -8.56 50.08
CA GLY A 614 -14.48 -9.01 49.60
C GLY A 614 -14.53 -10.46 49.11
N MET A 615 -13.79 -10.77 48.04
CA MET A 615 -13.70 -12.13 47.52
C MET A 615 -12.96 -13.06 48.48
N ARG A 616 -13.49 -14.28 48.67
CA ARG A 616 -12.75 -15.37 49.32
C ARG A 616 -11.57 -15.80 48.43
N SER A 617 -10.43 -16.10 49.05
CA SER A 617 -9.22 -16.55 48.34
C SER A 617 -9.47 -17.76 47.45
N ASP A 618 -10.28 -18.72 47.91
CA ASP A 618 -10.53 -19.96 47.17
C ASP A 618 -11.32 -19.68 45.89
N SER A 619 -12.35 -18.83 45.97
CA SER A 619 -13.13 -18.41 44.81
C SER A 619 -12.27 -17.62 43.80
N ARG A 620 -11.33 -16.82 44.27
CA ARG A 620 -10.36 -16.14 43.39
C ARG A 620 -9.54 -17.17 42.60
N ASN A 621 -8.99 -18.16 43.30
CA ASN A 621 -8.17 -19.20 42.70
C ASN A 621 -8.99 -20.09 41.75
N ASP A 622 -10.25 -20.37 42.07
CA ASP A 622 -11.15 -21.12 41.19
C ASP A 622 -11.36 -20.38 39.86
N VAL A 623 -11.57 -19.05 39.89
CA VAL A 623 -11.74 -18.24 38.68
C VAL A 623 -10.42 -18.18 37.89
N ILE A 624 -9.29 -17.91 38.53
CA ILE A 624 -7.97 -17.93 37.87
C ILE A 624 -7.72 -19.29 37.21
N THR A 625 -8.01 -20.38 37.92
CA THR A 625 -7.87 -21.76 37.40
C THR A 625 -8.82 -22.03 36.24
N ALA A 626 -10.03 -21.48 36.26
CA ALA A 626 -10.98 -21.62 35.16
C ALA A 626 -10.48 -20.92 33.89
N PHE A 627 -9.90 -19.72 33.99
CA PHE A 627 -9.30 -19.01 32.85
C PHE A 627 -8.04 -19.71 32.35
N ALA A 628 -7.17 -20.18 33.24
CA ALA A 628 -5.97 -20.95 32.87
C ALA A 628 -6.31 -22.26 32.14
N ASN A 629 -7.44 -22.89 32.43
CA ASN A 629 -7.90 -24.11 31.76
C ASN A 629 -8.83 -23.85 30.56
N ALA A 630 -9.08 -22.59 30.20
CA ALA A 630 -9.94 -22.27 29.07
C ALA A 630 -9.34 -22.83 27.77
N PRO A 631 -10.16 -23.34 26.83
CA PRO A 631 -9.69 -23.91 25.57
C PRO A 631 -9.34 -22.81 24.54
N VAL A 632 -8.54 -21.83 24.97
CA VAL A 632 -8.07 -20.71 24.15
C VAL A 632 -6.63 -20.98 23.78
N SER A 633 -6.33 -21.06 22.48
CA SER A 633 -4.99 -21.33 21.99
C SER A 633 -4.10 -20.09 22.01
N ASN A 634 -2.82 -20.28 22.30
CA ASN A 634 -1.80 -19.23 22.31
C ASN A 634 -0.60 -19.59 21.42
N PRO A 635 0.20 -18.60 21.00
CA PRO A 635 1.44 -18.81 20.23
C PRO A 635 2.45 -19.77 20.89
N ASP A 636 2.50 -19.80 22.22
CA ASP A 636 3.35 -20.73 23.00
C ASP A 636 2.86 -22.20 22.98
N SER A 637 1.76 -22.48 22.28
CA SER A 637 1.10 -23.79 22.23
C SER A 637 0.52 -24.29 23.56
N ILE A 638 0.38 -23.41 24.56
CA ILE A 638 -0.27 -23.69 25.83
C ILE A 638 -1.67 -23.06 25.80
N ASN A 639 -2.71 -23.87 25.99
CA ASN A 639 -4.06 -23.32 26.10
C ASN A 639 -4.26 -22.60 27.44
N GLY A 640 -5.09 -21.56 27.44
CA GLY A 640 -5.47 -20.84 28.65
C GLY A 640 -5.40 -19.34 28.49
N ILE A 641 -5.73 -18.63 29.58
CA ILE A 641 -5.55 -17.19 29.74
C ILE A 641 -4.97 -16.97 31.13
N THR A 642 -3.93 -16.14 31.22
CA THR A 642 -3.40 -15.66 32.50
C THR A 642 -4.30 -14.52 33.00
N LEU A 643 -5.10 -14.80 34.03
CA LEU A 643 -5.97 -13.79 34.64
C LEU A 643 -5.27 -13.13 35.84
N HIS A 644 -4.92 -11.86 35.71
CA HIS A 644 -4.34 -11.02 36.76
C HIS A 644 -5.46 -10.33 37.53
N LEU A 645 -5.81 -10.85 38.71
CA LEU A 645 -6.82 -10.27 39.60
C LEU A 645 -6.18 -9.51 40.77
N ASP A 646 -6.16 -8.19 40.65
CA ASP A 646 -5.72 -7.28 41.68
C ASP A 646 -6.90 -6.87 42.55
N LEU A 647 -7.03 -7.52 43.71
CA LEU A 647 -7.96 -7.06 44.75
C LEU A 647 -7.28 -5.96 45.56
N ASP A 648 -7.72 -4.72 45.37
CA ASP A 648 -7.11 -3.53 45.93
C ASP A 648 -7.84 -3.08 47.20
N GLU A 649 -8.73 -2.09 47.13
CA GLU A 649 -9.22 -1.42 48.34
C GLU A 649 -10.65 -1.81 48.76
N GLN A 650 -10.86 -1.84 50.08
CA GLN A 650 -12.18 -1.94 50.68
C GLN A 650 -12.84 -0.56 50.74
N LEU A 651 -13.97 -0.43 50.08
CA LEU A 651 -14.81 0.76 50.06
C LEU A 651 -15.81 0.76 51.22
N THR A 652 -16.24 1.95 51.65
CA THR A 652 -17.34 2.10 52.61
C THR A 652 -18.61 1.42 52.10
N HIS A 653 -19.34 0.73 52.98
CA HIS A 653 -20.59 0.08 52.61
C HIS A 653 -21.63 1.11 52.13
N ASN A 654 -22.29 0.80 51.02
CA ASN A 654 -23.52 1.44 50.61
C ASN A 654 -24.47 0.37 50.09
N ASP A 655 -25.70 0.35 50.60
CA ASP A 655 -26.69 -0.66 50.24
C ASP A 655 -26.99 -0.62 48.73
N THR A 656 -26.97 0.57 48.12
CA THR A 656 -27.30 0.72 46.69
C THR A 656 -26.29 1.59 45.94
N THR A 657 -25.84 1.11 44.77
CA THR A 657 -24.92 1.83 43.87
C THR A 657 -25.59 2.06 42.51
N SER A 658 -25.67 3.32 42.07
CA SER A 658 -26.25 3.66 40.77
C SER A 658 -25.27 3.45 39.62
N TRP A 659 -25.77 2.90 38.51
CA TRP A 659 -25.01 2.72 37.28
C TRP A 659 -25.45 3.72 36.20
N PRO A 660 -24.52 4.38 35.48
CA PRO A 660 -23.07 4.34 35.68
C PRO A 660 -22.55 5.39 36.68
N SER A 661 -23.41 6.27 37.20
CA SER A 661 -23.00 7.47 37.92
C SER A 661 -22.14 7.22 39.16
N ALA A 662 -22.60 6.39 40.10
CA ALA A 662 -21.84 6.12 41.32
C ALA A 662 -20.60 5.25 41.04
N PHE A 663 -20.71 4.30 40.09
CA PHE A 663 -19.55 3.54 39.61
C PHE A 663 -18.44 4.45 39.06
N ASN A 664 -18.80 5.41 38.21
CA ASN A 664 -17.84 6.35 37.65
C ASN A 664 -17.20 7.24 38.74
N THR A 665 -17.96 7.65 39.76
CA THR A 665 -17.42 8.39 40.90
C THR A 665 -16.42 7.55 41.69
N ILE A 666 -16.73 6.28 41.94
CA ILE A 666 -15.83 5.34 42.63
C ILE A 666 -14.57 5.14 41.79
N LYS A 667 -14.71 4.75 40.51
CA LYS A 667 -13.57 4.57 39.58
C LYS A 667 -12.66 5.79 39.51
N ALA A 668 -13.24 6.99 39.46
CA ALA A 668 -12.45 8.21 39.42
C ALA A 668 -11.63 8.46 40.70
N ALA A 669 -12.10 7.99 41.85
CA ALA A 669 -11.44 8.15 43.15
C ALA A 669 -10.49 7.00 43.50
N SER A 670 -10.79 5.79 43.02
CA SER A 670 -10.23 4.54 43.53
C SER A 670 -9.42 3.75 42.50
N PHE A 671 -9.46 4.10 41.22
CA PHE A 671 -8.65 3.37 40.23
C PHE A 671 -7.13 3.53 40.48
N GLY A 672 -6.42 2.41 40.50
CA GLY A 672 -5.01 2.25 40.84
C GLY A 672 -4.77 2.24 42.35
N THR A 673 -3.82 1.46 42.84
CA THR A 673 -3.58 1.27 44.28
C THR A 673 -3.27 2.56 45.03
N VAL A 674 -3.50 2.60 46.35
CA VAL A 674 -3.14 3.76 47.20
C VAL A 674 -1.68 4.18 47.02
N ALA A 675 -0.77 3.23 46.81
CA ALA A 675 0.64 3.52 46.55
C ALA A 675 0.85 4.21 45.19
N GLU A 676 0.19 3.71 44.13
CA GLU A 676 0.22 4.31 42.79
C GLU A 676 -0.39 5.72 42.79
N ARG A 677 -1.48 5.94 43.52
CA ARG A 677 -2.11 7.27 43.68
C ARG A 677 -1.31 8.23 44.55
N GLY A 678 -0.42 7.70 45.41
CA GLY A 678 0.36 8.47 46.38
C GLY A 678 1.68 9.05 45.86
N VAL A 679 2.12 8.68 44.65
CA VAL A 679 3.40 9.14 44.08
C VAL A 679 3.23 10.37 43.19
N ALA A 680 4.31 11.14 43.02
CA ALA A 680 4.28 12.36 42.20
C ALA A 680 3.90 12.09 40.73
N ASN A 681 4.27 10.93 40.18
CA ASN A 681 3.98 10.51 38.79
C ASN A 681 2.63 9.78 38.64
N HIS A 682 1.74 9.85 39.64
CA HIS A 682 0.52 9.03 39.66
C HIS A 682 -0.35 9.21 38.42
N ASP A 683 -0.55 10.43 37.91
CA ASP A 683 -1.37 10.66 36.71
C ASP A 683 -0.91 9.81 35.53
N ASN A 684 0.40 9.73 35.29
CA ASN A 684 0.99 8.96 34.20
C ASN A 684 0.89 7.45 34.46
N ILE A 685 1.18 7.01 35.69
CA ILE A 685 1.03 5.61 36.10
C ILE A 685 -0.42 5.13 35.89
N LEU A 686 -1.39 5.92 36.35
CA LEU A 686 -2.81 5.60 36.23
C LEU A 686 -3.26 5.64 34.77
N ASN A 687 -2.80 6.61 33.98
CA ASN A 687 -3.10 6.67 32.54
C ASN A 687 -2.51 5.48 31.78
N ALA A 688 -1.32 5.02 32.15
CA ALA A 688 -0.70 3.82 31.62
C ALA A 688 -1.51 2.57 31.99
N LYS A 689 -1.82 2.40 33.28
CA LYS A 689 -2.59 1.26 33.81
C LYS A 689 -3.99 1.15 33.18
N LYS A 690 -4.68 2.27 32.97
CA LYS A 690 -6.00 2.34 32.30
C LYS A 690 -6.00 1.78 30.87
N LYS A 691 -4.85 1.67 30.20
CA LYS A 691 -4.78 1.14 28.83
C LYS A 691 -4.99 -0.38 28.77
N ILE A 692 -4.75 -1.10 29.86
CA ILE A 692 -4.81 -2.58 29.88
C ILE A 692 -5.69 -3.15 31.02
N TYR A 693 -5.97 -2.39 32.08
CA TYR A 693 -6.78 -2.86 33.20
C TYR A 693 -8.28 -2.63 32.99
N HIS A 694 -9.06 -3.68 33.25
CA HIS A 694 -10.50 -3.60 33.45
C HIS A 694 -10.81 -3.31 34.92
N TYR A 695 -11.52 -2.22 35.19
CA TYR A 695 -11.88 -1.83 36.56
C TYR A 695 -13.24 -2.39 36.96
N ASN A 696 -13.28 -3.07 38.10
CA ASN A 696 -14.48 -3.67 38.67
C ASN A 696 -14.71 -3.18 40.10
N VAL A 697 -15.98 -3.03 40.48
CA VAL A 697 -16.37 -2.72 41.86
C VAL A 697 -17.40 -3.74 42.32
N TRP A 698 -17.14 -4.37 43.45
CA TRP A 698 -18.05 -5.33 44.07
C TRP A 698 -18.90 -4.63 45.11
N ILE A 699 -20.20 -4.57 44.82
CA ILE A 699 -21.19 -3.74 45.53
C ILE A 699 -22.23 -4.61 46.23
N HIS A 700 -22.94 -4.04 47.20
CA HIS A 700 -24.08 -4.70 47.83
C HIS A 700 -25.22 -4.94 46.84
N GLU A 701 -25.71 -3.87 46.20
CA GLU A 701 -26.78 -3.94 45.21
C GLU A 701 -26.64 -2.83 44.16
N ARG A 702 -26.98 -3.15 42.91
CA ARG A 702 -27.09 -2.14 41.84
C ARG A 702 -28.48 -1.50 41.89
N ALA A 703 -28.52 -0.17 41.98
CA ALA A 703 -29.79 0.57 42.02
C ALA A 703 -30.66 0.26 40.79
N GLY A 704 -31.91 -0.14 41.02
CA GLY A 704 -32.88 -0.49 39.98
C GLY A 704 -32.76 -1.91 39.41
N ALA A 705 -31.80 -2.72 39.89
CA ALA A 705 -31.71 -4.13 39.54
C ALA A 705 -32.43 -4.97 40.60
N SER A 706 -33.64 -5.47 40.28
CA SER A 706 -34.26 -6.53 41.08
C SER A 706 -33.56 -7.87 40.77
N GLY A 707 -32.35 -8.04 41.31
CA GLY A 707 -31.55 -9.26 41.13
C GLY A 707 -30.08 -8.97 40.81
N TRP A 708 -29.21 -9.78 41.42
CA TRP A 708 -27.76 -9.76 41.32
C TRP A 708 -27.28 -9.55 39.86
N SER A 709 -26.65 -8.41 39.58
CA SER A 709 -25.93 -8.20 38.31
C SER A 709 -24.65 -7.42 38.58
N CYS A 710 -23.51 -8.04 38.26
CA CYS A 710 -22.21 -7.38 38.15
C CYS A 710 -22.15 -6.61 36.83
N GLY A 711 -21.79 -5.32 36.90
CA GLY A 711 -21.54 -4.48 35.73
C GLY A 711 -20.05 -4.21 35.61
N GLY A 712 -19.43 -4.73 34.54
CA GLY A 712 -18.08 -4.38 34.12
C GLY A 712 -18.13 -3.61 32.80
N SER A 713 -17.21 -2.66 32.62
CA SER A 713 -16.94 -1.94 31.36
C SER A 713 -15.51 -2.14 30.93
#